data_AF-N4USY9-F1
#
_entry.id   AF-N4USY9-F1
#
_cell.length_a   1.000
_cell.length_b   1.000
_cell.length_c   1.000
_cell.angle_alpha   90.00
_cell.angle_beta   90.00
_cell.angle_gamma   90.00
#
_symmetry.space_group_name_H-M   'P 1'
#
loop_
_entity.id
_entity.type
_entity.pdbx_description
1 polymer ?
#
loop_
_entity_poly.entity_id
_entity_poly.type
_entity_poly.pdbx_seq_one_letter_code
_entity_poly.pdbx_strand_id
1 'polypeptide(L)'
;MAPVADRIYFPSLEQCLTGERVLLSWKLIATALSDSSGQRTTSSAVIEFLSDDYVHRLLEDPASTFAPADEATKKVFETKTAPINVPASSDGRPDIESIKKDAEWLSKNAKINIVAALRVVVIEHQSRPARHLSGPLSSQDAKNLQEAAGLNNGQGSGLLLDLGSAAALDAEEIWTEFEKPETRQRRLFDTYLTERRFFMMSADYANSIKLYERLPTFASVDLDLAKTYRLKLPSRDDAEPLLPTYLQVLTDSMSRIESGLKAVTDEKWVTEEVELDWLRTLLTEAIHALSVVFQIVDSFGDDFAPSTAVNQWFSLMEVYRFFDAVQPIHESIAPLVLPLKTLSAAVSLILLKPARSLTYLSEREEDATQADTSYDTYLLSSDVLEQVHKSILNAAEADCESASPVIFAWTLLLHRMNVSYQSRTEKRDNLLQQNARETFEAGGVVRPVARRNSAGSIFSIESSKFDGFLENATSSKDLVVVEQLASQVTAQGRVFDVVSNMATALGPSDEGSMTPLLSARLRNVFLELLKVSYPIVGYQSEPVSSLLSILSAGRNYWDISNKENLSEKQDILASMVNDDLALEFFFQQALDRYPYEFLPFITLCRTLASATSLRESDRSQMILNLLRATPTLTFVLPDYFQEYELAQEDENTNTFCLLQDIPIISLSPSWRGRRVEDDAYRIPAGTYGRFVTDTGRVVSMEYPHSTISLLGRRLEINLMKEGYQSELGMLQPEETAEVISLFATLIRMDHLNAAGGESTGALVFSDNDILHEAKKHIDAGSGRDLLTVVCETMDYYMQVDLAESEDVVVTILNSCVQFLDAILPIYPSRVWSYLSRCELLSSESRADYSQTSLTLQ
;
A
#
# COMPACT_ATOMS: atom_id res chain seq x y z
N MET A 1 20.79 38.80 1.93
CA MET A 1 21.54 37.81 1.12
C MET A 1 21.33 38.15 -0.35
N ALA A 2 22.31 37.91 -1.23
CA ALA A 2 22.12 38.12 -2.67
C ALA A 2 21.05 37.14 -3.21
N PRO A 3 20.21 37.54 -4.18
CA PRO A 3 19.27 36.62 -4.81
C PRO A 3 20.05 35.48 -5.49
N VAL A 4 19.63 34.24 -5.29
CA VAL A 4 20.23 33.09 -5.98
C VAL A 4 19.86 33.18 -7.45
N ALA A 5 20.84 32.91 -8.31
CA ALA A 5 20.67 32.99 -9.75
C ALA A 5 19.80 31.84 -10.25
N ASP A 6 18.84 32.14 -11.12
CA ASP A 6 17.91 31.15 -11.70
C ASP A 6 18.42 30.52 -13.01
N ARG A 7 19.73 30.62 -13.30
CA ARG A 7 20.30 30.34 -14.64
C ARG A 7 20.22 28.87 -15.04
N ILE A 8 20.21 27.94 -14.08
CA ILE A 8 20.05 26.51 -14.33
C ILE A 8 18.56 26.19 -14.56
N TYR A 9 17.69 26.70 -13.67
CA TYR A 9 16.24 26.53 -13.77
C TYR A 9 15.61 27.18 -15.02
N PHE A 10 16.12 28.36 -15.39
CA PHE A 10 15.75 29.11 -16.58
C PHE A 10 17.00 29.78 -17.22
N PRO A 11 17.63 29.07 -18.18
CA PRO A 11 18.74 29.59 -18.99
C PRO A 11 18.41 30.89 -19.74
N SER A 12 19.39 31.47 -20.43
CA SER A 12 19.11 32.67 -21.23
C SER A 12 18.10 32.36 -22.32
N LEU A 13 17.14 33.27 -22.50
CA LEU A 13 16.04 33.06 -23.44
C LEU A 13 16.56 32.86 -24.88
N GLU A 14 17.65 33.54 -25.26
CA GLU A 14 18.31 33.34 -26.55
C GLU A 14 18.73 31.88 -26.76
N GLN A 15 19.42 31.26 -25.79
CA GLN A 15 19.87 29.87 -25.88
C GLN A 15 18.72 28.88 -25.98
N CYS A 16 17.60 29.17 -25.31
CA CYS A 16 16.41 28.34 -25.39
C CYS A 16 15.73 28.45 -26.77
N LEU A 17 15.66 29.66 -27.33
CA LEU A 17 14.99 29.91 -28.61
C LEU A 17 15.81 29.46 -29.82
N THR A 18 17.14 29.48 -29.73
CA THR A 18 18.03 28.93 -30.77
C THR A 18 18.14 27.41 -30.73
N GLY A 19 17.68 26.77 -29.65
CA GLY A 19 17.81 25.33 -29.41
C GLY A 19 19.18 24.91 -28.88
N GLU A 20 20.07 25.86 -28.55
CA GLU A 20 21.37 25.58 -27.92
C GLU A 20 21.22 24.93 -26.52
N ARG A 21 20.16 25.31 -25.80
CA ARG A 21 19.77 24.66 -24.53
C ARG A 21 18.31 24.27 -24.55
N VAL A 22 18.05 23.01 -24.22
CA VAL A 22 16.70 22.51 -23.94
C VAL A 22 16.35 22.86 -22.49
N LEU A 23 15.21 23.50 -22.28
CA LEU A 23 14.74 23.84 -20.95
C LEU A 23 14.17 22.58 -20.28
N LEU A 24 14.71 22.19 -19.12
CA LEU A 24 14.22 21.03 -18.36
C LEU A 24 12.86 21.35 -17.74
N SER A 25 11.79 20.90 -18.39
CA SER A 25 10.43 21.01 -17.86
C SER A 25 10.25 20.10 -16.63
N TRP A 26 9.29 20.43 -15.76
CA TRP A 26 8.98 19.58 -14.61
C TRP A 26 8.51 18.19 -15.04
N LYS A 27 7.85 18.07 -16.20
CA LYS A 27 7.55 16.78 -16.82
C LYS A 27 8.80 15.93 -17.07
N LEU A 28 9.87 16.52 -17.57
CA LEU A 28 11.14 15.80 -17.81
C LEU A 28 11.81 15.38 -16.51
N ILE A 29 11.75 16.21 -15.47
CA ILE A 29 12.31 15.90 -14.15
C ILE A 29 11.54 14.75 -13.48
N ALA A 30 10.21 14.85 -13.40
CA ALA A 30 9.38 13.81 -12.82
C ALA A 30 9.55 12.46 -13.51
N THR A 31 9.59 12.45 -14.86
CA THR A 31 9.80 11.23 -15.64
C THR A 31 11.21 10.66 -15.51
N ALA A 32 12.21 11.49 -15.23
CA ALA A 32 13.55 11.03 -14.88
C ALA A 32 13.55 10.37 -13.50
N LEU A 33 12.89 10.97 -12.50
CA LEU A 33 12.79 10.45 -11.14
C LEU A 33 11.93 9.18 -11.02
N SER A 34 10.97 8.95 -11.93
CA SER A 34 10.20 7.71 -12.03
C SER A 34 10.83 6.63 -12.91
N ASP A 35 12.03 6.86 -13.44
CA ASP A 35 12.66 5.96 -14.41
C ASP A 35 13.09 4.64 -13.75
N SER A 36 12.44 3.53 -14.09
CA SER A 36 12.75 2.21 -13.53
C SER A 36 14.16 1.71 -13.87
N SER A 37 14.76 2.25 -14.95
CA SER A 37 16.15 1.92 -15.32
C SER A 37 17.20 2.69 -14.53
N GLY A 38 16.83 3.77 -13.84
CA GLY A 38 17.74 4.68 -13.17
C GLY A 38 18.62 5.55 -14.10
N GLN A 39 18.69 5.27 -15.40
CA GLN A 39 19.66 5.93 -16.31
C GLN A 39 19.44 7.44 -16.43
N ARG A 40 18.18 7.89 -16.47
CA ARG A 40 17.88 9.34 -16.56
C ARG A 40 18.23 10.10 -15.29
N THR A 41 18.11 9.46 -14.13
CA THR A 41 18.44 10.08 -12.83
C THR A 41 19.92 10.43 -12.74
N THR A 42 20.80 9.61 -13.32
CA THR A 42 22.25 9.82 -13.28
C THR A 42 22.76 10.79 -14.36
N SER A 43 21.88 11.37 -15.16
CA SER A 43 22.28 12.31 -16.20
C SER A 43 22.78 13.63 -15.60
N SER A 44 23.81 14.22 -16.19
CA SER A 44 24.41 15.46 -15.69
C SER A 44 23.40 16.62 -15.62
N ALA A 45 22.46 16.68 -16.55
CA ALA A 45 21.42 17.71 -16.60
C ALA A 45 20.45 17.60 -15.41
N VAL A 46 20.02 16.38 -15.05
CA VAL A 46 19.15 16.15 -13.89
C VAL A 46 19.91 16.41 -12.58
N ILE A 47 21.17 15.96 -12.48
CA ILE A 47 22.02 16.23 -11.32
C ILE A 47 22.24 17.74 -11.12
N GLU A 48 22.57 18.48 -12.18
CA GLU A 48 22.76 19.94 -12.11
C GLU A 48 21.46 20.65 -11.72
N PHE A 49 20.32 20.22 -12.25
CA PHE A 49 19.02 20.81 -11.93
C PHE A 49 18.60 20.54 -10.47
N LEU A 50 18.69 19.30 -10.00
CA LEU A 50 18.25 18.93 -8.65
C LEU A 50 19.23 19.32 -7.55
N SER A 51 20.48 19.70 -7.89
CA SER A 51 21.46 20.24 -6.93
C SER A 51 21.51 21.77 -6.86
N ASP A 52 20.64 22.44 -7.61
CA ASP A 52 20.56 23.90 -7.70
C ASP A 52 19.75 24.51 -6.54
N ASP A 53 20.34 25.51 -5.87
CA ASP A 53 19.75 26.16 -4.69
C ASP A 53 18.44 26.91 -5.02
N TYR A 54 18.24 27.34 -6.27
CA TYR A 54 16.96 27.98 -6.67
C TYR A 54 15.86 26.92 -6.78
N VAL A 55 16.16 25.77 -7.36
CA VAL A 55 15.23 24.62 -7.42
C VAL A 55 14.86 24.14 -6.02
N HIS A 56 15.82 24.04 -5.10
CA HIS A 56 15.55 23.65 -3.71
C HIS A 56 14.53 24.56 -3.03
N ARG A 57 14.63 25.88 -3.20
CA ARG A 57 13.65 26.82 -2.65
C ARG A 57 12.26 26.63 -3.20
N LEU A 58 12.13 26.26 -4.48
CA LEU A 58 10.82 25.96 -5.06
C LEU A 58 10.21 24.71 -4.42
N LEU A 59 11.03 23.71 -4.08
CA LEU A 59 10.57 22.49 -3.41
C LEU A 59 10.25 22.73 -1.92
N GLU A 60 10.95 23.66 -1.27
CA GLU A 60 10.69 24.07 0.12
C GLU A 60 9.49 25.00 0.26
N ASP A 61 9.23 25.85 -0.74
CA ASP A 61 8.06 26.73 -0.84
C ASP A 61 7.35 26.54 -2.20
N PRO A 62 6.52 25.49 -2.35
CA PRO A 62 5.83 25.16 -3.60
C PRO A 62 4.92 26.28 -4.14
N ALA A 63 4.42 27.15 -3.27
CA ALA A 63 3.57 28.26 -3.66
C ALA A 63 4.32 29.30 -4.52
N SER A 64 5.65 29.37 -4.37
CA SER A 64 6.49 30.31 -5.11
C SER A 64 6.62 30.00 -6.61
N THR A 65 6.56 28.72 -7.00
CA THR A 65 6.80 28.25 -8.38
C THR A 65 5.87 28.91 -9.41
N PHE A 66 4.58 29.02 -9.06
CA PHE A 66 3.54 29.64 -9.88
C PHE A 66 2.85 30.78 -9.12
N ALA A 67 3.60 31.50 -8.28
CA ALA A 67 3.09 32.62 -7.49
C ALA A 67 2.43 33.70 -8.37
N PRO A 68 1.51 34.51 -7.82
CA PRO A 68 0.89 35.62 -8.55
C PRO A 68 1.89 36.65 -9.08
N ALA A 69 1.48 37.44 -10.07
CA ALA A 69 2.32 38.48 -10.65
C ALA A 69 2.65 39.61 -9.66
N ASP A 70 3.92 40.04 -9.67
CA ASP A 70 4.42 41.16 -8.88
C ASP A 70 5.35 42.08 -9.70
N GLU A 71 5.68 43.25 -9.17
CA GLU A 71 6.55 44.22 -9.85
C GLU A 71 8.02 43.74 -9.95
N ALA A 72 8.45 42.82 -9.09
CA ALA A 72 9.80 42.27 -9.10
C ALA A 72 10.00 41.33 -10.31
N THR A 73 9.09 40.38 -10.49
CA THR A 73 9.07 39.44 -11.62
C THR A 73 8.88 40.16 -12.95
N LYS A 74 8.13 41.26 -12.98
CA LYS A 74 8.02 42.12 -14.17
C LYS A 74 9.36 42.71 -14.60
N LYS A 75 10.16 43.24 -13.66
CA LYS A 75 11.51 43.75 -13.97
C LYS A 75 12.45 42.64 -14.47
N VAL A 76 12.34 41.45 -13.89
CA VAL A 76 13.11 40.27 -14.33
C VAL A 76 12.71 39.86 -15.75
N PHE A 77 11.42 39.86 -16.07
CA PHE A 77 10.91 39.57 -17.41
C PHE A 77 11.44 40.56 -18.46
N GLU A 78 11.39 41.87 -18.18
CA GLU A 78 11.97 42.87 -19.07
C GLU A 78 13.48 42.63 -19.26
N THR A 79 14.19 42.31 -18.17
CA THR A 79 15.64 42.03 -18.24
C THR A 79 15.97 40.77 -19.02
N LYS A 80 15.18 39.69 -18.88
CA LYS A 80 15.39 38.42 -19.60
C LYS A 80 15.04 38.52 -21.09
N THR A 81 14.15 39.45 -21.45
CA THR A 81 13.66 39.60 -22.82
C THR A 81 14.25 40.80 -23.57
N ALA A 82 15.00 41.68 -22.90
CA ALA A 82 15.72 42.82 -23.49
C ALA A 82 16.96 42.47 -24.35
N PRO A 83 17.76 41.41 -24.08
CA PRO A 83 19.02 41.16 -24.82
C PRO A 83 18.85 40.69 -26.27
N ILE A 84 17.62 40.47 -26.75
CA ILE A 84 17.38 39.69 -27.97
C ILE A 84 17.03 40.62 -29.13
N ASN A 85 18.04 41.15 -29.81
CA ASN A 85 17.89 41.73 -31.15
C ASN A 85 17.97 40.61 -32.20
N VAL A 86 16.95 39.75 -32.26
CA VAL A 86 16.82 38.77 -33.34
C VAL A 86 15.88 39.37 -34.38
N PRO A 87 16.37 39.84 -35.54
CA PRO A 87 15.50 40.34 -36.59
C PRO A 87 14.64 39.18 -37.12
N ALA A 88 13.35 39.45 -37.31
CA ALA A 88 12.45 38.57 -38.02
C ALA A 88 12.95 38.41 -39.47
N SER A 89 13.65 37.31 -39.76
CA SER A 89 14.06 36.94 -41.11
C SER A 89 13.36 35.67 -41.56
N SER A 90 13.19 35.55 -42.87
CA SER A 90 12.51 34.52 -43.65
C SER A 90 13.00 33.06 -43.46
N ASP A 91 13.78 32.77 -42.41
CA ASP A 91 14.46 31.50 -42.16
C ASP A 91 13.86 30.68 -41.00
N GLY A 92 12.62 30.96 -40.57
CA GLY A 92 11.91 30.15 -39.56
C GLY A 92 12.40 30.34 -38.11
N ARG A 93 13.01 31.49 -37.77
CA ARG A 93 13.41 31.83 -36.39
C ARG A 93 12.24 32.45 -35.60
N PRO A 94 12.17 32.22 -34.27
CA PRO A 94 11.00 32.58 -33.45
C PRO A 94 10.77 34.09 -33.35
N ASP A 95 9.51 34.51 -33.53
CA ASP A 95 9.05 35.87 -33.27
C ASP A 95 8.98 36.13 -31.76
N ILE A 96 9.98 36.84 -31.22
CA ILE A 96 10.02 37.16 -29.79
C ILE A 96 8.81 38.00 -29.33
N GLU A 97 8.20 38.80 -30.22
CA GLU A 97 7.01 39.56 -29.85
C GLU A 97 5.83 38.63 -29.57
N SER A 98 5.67 37.56 -30.35
CA SER A 98 4.65 36.53 -30.11
C SER A 98 4.86 35.86 -28.74
N ILE A 99 6.10 35.51 -28.40
CA ILE A 99 6.45 34.87 -27.12
C ILE A 99 6.15 35.80 -25.93
N LYS A 100 6.46 37.09 -26.05
CA LYS A 100 6.13 38.09 -25.03
C LYS A 100 4.62 38.20 -24.84
N LYS A 101 3.87 38.34 -25.93
CA LYS A 101 2.40 38.46 -25.89
C LYS A 101 1.75 37.21 -25.29
N ASP A 102 2.23 36.03 -25.66
CA ASP A 102 1.73 34.76 -25.15
C ASP A 102 2.05 34.60 -23.64
N ALA A 103 3.22 35.06 -23.18
CA ALA A 103 3.58 35.06 -21.76
C ALA A 103 2.71 36.03 -20.95
N GLU A 104 2.48 37.24 -21.45
CA GLU A 104 1.58 38.22 -20.83
C GLU A 104 0.13 37.70 -20.77
N TRP A 105 -0.32 37.07 -21.86
CA TRP A 105 -1.63 36.44 -21.93
C TRP A 105 -1.76 35.33 -20.89
N LEU A 106 -0.79 34.41 -20.79
CA LEU A 106 -0.85 33.30 -19.85
C LEU A 106 -0.76 33.79 -18.40
N SER A 107 0.12 34.75 -18.10
CA SER A 107 0.25 35.37 -16.77
C SER A 107 -1.09 35.95 -16.29
N LYS A 108 -1.81 36.65 -17.18
CA LYS A 108 -3.14 37.19 -16.89
C LYS A 108 -4.19 36.10 -16.68
N ASN A 109 -4.23 35.10 -17.58
CA ASN A 109 -5.28 34.08 -17.62
C ASN A 109 -5.12 32.93 -16.63
N ALA A 110 -3.89 32.65 -16.17
CA ALA A 110 -3.62 31.66 -15.13
C ALA A 110 -3.35 32.31 -13.76
N LYS A 111 -3.33 33.65 -13.68
CA LYS A 111 -2.99 34.43 -12.49
C LYS A 111 -1.62 34.06 -11.88
N ILE A 112 -0.65 33.80 -12.75
CA ILE A 112 0.73 33.46 -12.39
C ILE A 112 1.69 34.59 -12.72
N ASN A 113 2.87 34.57 -12.11
CA ASN A 113 3.92 35.54 -12.39
C ASN A 113 4.43 35.41 -13.82
N ILE A 114 4.85 36.55 -14.36
CA ILE A 114 5.18 36.67 -15.78
C ILE A 114 6.44 35.88 -16.18
N VAL A 115 7.35 35.61 -15.24
CA VAL A 115 8.56 34.81 -15.50
C VAL A 115 8.22 33.33 -15.60
N ALA A 116 7.35 32.82 -14.72
CA ALA A 116 6.83 31.46 -14.81
C ALA A 116 6.00 31.26 -16.09
N ALA A 117 5.17 32.25 -16.45
CA ALA A 117 4.43 32.23 -17.71
C ALA A 117 5.37 32.16 -18.92
N LEU A 118 6.43 32.99 -18.94
CA LEU A 118 7.45 32.95 -20.00
C LEU A 118 8.14 31.58 -20.07
N ARG A 119 8.44 30.96 -18.92
CA ARG A 119 9.03 29.61 -18.88
C ARG A 119 8.13 28.58 -19.55
N VAL A 120 6.82 28.59 -19.24
CA VAL A 120 5.83 27.70 -19.87
C VAL A 120 5.73 27.92 -21.37
N VAL A 121 5.74 29.18 -21.84
CA VAL A 121 5.71 29.50 -23.28
C VAL A 121 6.92 28.92 -24.00
N VAL A 122 8.12 29.01 -23.42
CA VAL A 122 9.32 28.41 -23.99
C VAL A 122 9.21 26.87 -24.04
N ILE A 123 8.65 26.23 -23.02
CA ILE A 123 8.42 24.78 -22.99
C ILE A 123 7.45 24.35 -24.09
N GLU A 124 6.32 25.06 -24.26
CA GLU A 124 5.37 24.79 -25.35
C GLU A 124 6.08 24.91 -26.69
N HIS A 125 6.85 25.99 -26.88
CA HIS A 125 7.57 26.24 -28.12
C HIS A 125 8.57 25.13 -28.46
N GLN A 126 9.40 24.72 -27.50
CA GLN A 126 10.38 23.64 -27.68
C GLN A 126 9.73 22.25 -27.86
N SER A 127 8.49 22.06 -27.40
CA SER A 127 7.77 20.78 -27.49
C SER A 127 6.78 20.68 -28.64
N ARG A 128 6.66 21.72 -29.49
CA ARG A 128 5.76 21.69 -30.66
C ARG A 128 5.93 20.47 -31.55
N PRO A 129 7.14 19.97 -31.88
CA PRO A 129 7.28 18.75 -32.68
C PRO A 129 6.57 17.54 -32.06
N ALA A 130 6.70 17.35 -30.74
CA ALA A 130 6.01 16.29 -30.03
C ALA A 130 4.48 16.49 -30.02
N ARG A 131 4.02 17.75 -29.94
CA ARG A 131 2.58 18.09 -29.99
C ARG A 131 1.93 17.82 -31.34
N HIS A 132 2.68 17.95 -32.45
CA HIS A 132 2.18 17.55 -33.77
C HIS A 132 1.96 16.04 -33.83
N LEU A 133 2.86 15.25 -33.23
CA LEU A 133 2.75 13.78 -33.20
C LEU A 133 1.62 13.27 -32.29
N SER A 134 1.33 14.00 -31.21
CA SER A 134 0.20 13.67 -30.31
C SER A 134 -1.13 14.30 -30.75
N GLY A 135 -1.15 14.97 -31.91
CA GLY A 135 -2.35 15.56 -32.50
C GLY A 135 -3.21 14.52 -33.22
N PRO A 136 -4.35 14.94 -33.80
CA PRO A 136 -5.20 14.06 -34.58
C PRO A 136 -4.47 13.54 -35.83
N LEU A 137 -4.85 12.33 -36.27
CA LEU A 137 -4.36 11.72 -37.51
C LEU A 137 -4.88 12.47 -38.74
N SER A 138 -4.12 12.42 -39.84
CA SER A 138 -4.62 12.93 -41.12
C SER A 138 -5.59 11.96 -41.80
N SER A 139 -6.41 12.46 -42.72
CA SER A 139 -7.27 11.66 -43.60
C SER A 139 -6.50 10.54 -44.32
N GLN A 140 -5.24 10.79 -44.68
CA GLN A 140 -4.38 9.80 -45.34
C GLN A 140 -3.87 8.74 -44.37
N ASP A 141 -3.48 9.14 -43.15
CA ASP A 141 -3.04 8.20 -42.12
C ASP A 141 -4.18 7.26 -41.72
N ALA A 142 -5.39 7.80 -41.55
CA ALA A 142 -6.59 7.01 -41.28
C ALA A 142 -6.87 5.96 -42.39
N LYS A 143 -6.73 6.34 -43.67
CA LYS A 143 -6.87 5.41 -44.80
C LYS A 143 -5.77 4.36 -44.83
N ASN A 144 -4.52 4.75 -44.58
CA ASN A 144 -3.39 3.83 -44.52
C ASN A 144 -3.59 2.80 -43.40
N LEU A 145 -4.09 3.23 -42.24
CA LEU A 145 -4.43 2.33 -41.13
C LEU A 145 -5.58 1.39 -41.48
N GLN A 146 -6.63 1.89 -42.14
CA GLN A 146 -7.76 1.07 -42.59
C GLN A 146 -7.32 0.01 -43.61
N GLU A 147 -6.45 0.36 -44.55
CA GLU A 147 -5.88 -0.56 -45.54
C GLU A 147 -4.96 -1.58 -44.88
N ALA A 148 -4.04 -1.14 -44.02
CA ALA A 148 -3.11 -2.01 -43.29
C ALA A 148 -3.85 -3.01 -42.39
N ALA A 149 -4.98 -2.60 -41.80
CA ALA A 149 -5.81 -3.46 -40.97
C ALA A 149 -6.69 -4.44 -41.79
N GLY A 150 -6.78 -4.28 -43.12
CA GLY A 150 -7.57 -5.17 -43.99
C GLY A 150 -9.08 -5.16 -43.70
N LEU A 151 -9.58 -4.10 -43.06
CA LEU A 151 -10.92 -4.00 -42.50
C LEU A 151 -11.95 -3.58 -43.56
N ASN A 152 -12.20 -4.43 -44.55
CA ASN A 152 -13.26 -4.21 -45.54
C ASN A 152 -14.66 -4.60 -45.04
N ASN A 153 -14.76 -5.31 -43.90
CA ASN A 153 -16.01 -5.95 -43.41
C ASN A 153 -16.55 -5.41 -42.07
N GLY A 154 -16.16 -4.21 -41.62
CA GLY A 154 -16.81 -3.51 -40.50
C GLY A 154 -16.46 -3.97 -39.07
N GLN A 155 -15.76 -5.09 -38.87
CA GLN A 155 -15.42 -5.62 -37.52
C GLN A 155 -14.25 -4.91 -36.80
N GLY A 156 -13.62 -3.91 -37.41
CA GLY A 156 -12.54 -3.12 -36.78
C GLY A 156 -12.81 -1.61 -36.78
N SER A 157 -14.07 -1.19 -36.95
CA SER A 157 -14.42 0.23 -36.86
C SER A 157 -14.13 0.79 -35.46
N GLY A 158 -14.27 -0.01 -34.39
CA GLY A 158 -13.97 0.41 -33.01
C GLY A 158 -12.51 0.81 -32.80
N LEU A 159 -11.56 -0.02 -33.23
CA LEU A 159 -10.12 0.30 -33.14
C LEU A 159 -9.75 1.55 -33.95
N LEU A 160 -10.33 1.69 -35.14
CA LEU A 160 -10.09 2.88 -35.97
C LEU A 160 -10.70 4.14 -35.34
N LEU A 161 -11.88 4.02 -34.72
CA LEU A 161 -12.51 5.10 -33.94
C LEU A 161 -11.65 5.53 -32.75
N ASP A 162 -11.11 4.59 -31.98
CA ASP A 162 -10.22 4.86 -30.84
C ASP A 162 -8.90 5.51 -31.27
N LEU A 163 -8.40 5.17 -32.46
CA LEU A 163 -7.24 5.82 -33.08
C LEU A 163 -7.56 7.21 -33.66
N GLY A 164 -8.79 7.70 -33.50
CA GLY A 164 -9.22 9.02 -33.94
C GLY A 164 -9.49 9.12 -35.44
N SER A 165 -9.68 8.01 -36.15
CA SER A 165 -9.90 8.01 -37.60
C SER A 165 -11.17 8.75 -38.02
N ALA A 166 -12.18 8.83 -37.14
CA ALA A 166 -13.42 9.55 -37.40
C ALA A 166 -13.30 11.08 -37.28
N ALA A 167 -12.26 11.57 -36.60
CA ALA A 167 -11.92 12.98 -36.49
C ALA A 167 -10.76 13.38 -37.43
N ALA A 168 -10.39 12.51 -38.38
CA ALA A 168 -9.29 12.75 -39.28
C ALA A 168 -9.59 13.94 -40.21
N LEU A 169 -8.64 14.88 -40.26
CA LEU A 169 -8.70 16.08 -41.09
C LEU A 169 -7.57 16.05 -42.13
N ASP A 170 -7.63 16.94 -43.11
CA ASP A 170 -6.52 17.10 -44.03
C ASP A 170 -5.30 17.69 -43.30
N ALA A 171 -4.09 17.23 -43.64
CA ALA A 171 -2.86 17.64 -42.93
C ALA A 171 -2.63 19.16 -42.95
N GLU A 172 -3.06 19.84 -44.03
CA GLU A 172 -2.99 21.29 -44.15
C GLU A 172 -4.01 21.99 -43.23
N GLU A 173 -5.20 21.40 -43.05
CA GLU A 173 -6.19 21.88 -42.08
C GLU A 173 -5.68 21.69 -40.64
N ILE A 174 -5.09 20.54 -40.32
CA ILE A 174 -4.46 20.27 -39.01
C ILE A 174 -3.37 21.31 -38.72
N TRP A 175 -2.51 21.60 -39.70
CA TRP A 175 -1.44 22.59 -39.53
C TRP A 175 -1.99 24.00 -39.34
N THR A 176 -2.97 24.41 -40.15
CA THR A 176 -3.59 25.74 -40.01
C THR A 176 -4.32 25.90 -38.67
N GLU A 177 -5.02 24.86 -38.20
CA GLU A 177 -5.64 24.84 -36.87
C GLU A 177 -4.60 24.91 -35.75
N PHE A 178 -3.47 24.21 -35.91
CA PHE A 178 -2.38 24.22 -34.93
C PHE A 178 -1.77 25.63 -34.75
N GLU A 179 -1.61 26.39 -35.82
CA GLU A 179 -1.02 27.74 -35.76
C GLU A 179 -2.02 28.85 -35.36
N LYS A 180 -3.33 28.54 -35.23
CA LYS A 180 -4.32 29.51 -34.75
C LYS A 180 -3.97 30.02 -33.34
N PRO A 181 -4.17 31.33 -33.07
CA PRO A 181 -3.84 31.90 -31.78
C PRO A 181 -4.68 31.29 -30.64
N GLU A 182 -5.95 30.97 -30.86
CA GLU A 182 -6.82 30.34 -29.86
C GLU A 182 -6.32 28.94 -29.47
N THR A 183 -5.96 28.13 -30.47
CA THR A 183 -5.45 26.76 -30.28
C THR A 183 -4.08 26.79 -29.61
N ARG A 184 -3.22 27.75 -29.99
CA ARG A 184 -1.93 28.00 -29.31
C ARG A 184 -2.11 28.39 -27.85
N GLN A 185 -3.02 29.33 -27.56
CA GLN A 185 -3.36 29.74 -26.19
C GLN A 185 -3.88 28.58 -25.35
N ARG A 186 -4.72 27.72 -25.92
CA ARG A 186 -5.19 26.49 -25.26
C ARG A 186 -4.04 25.54 -24.94
N ARG A 187 -3.10 25.32 -25.89
CA ARG A 187 -1.90 24.50 -25.66
C ARG A 187 -0.98 25.08 -24.58
N LEU A 188 -0.87 26.41 -24.50
CA LEU A 188 -0.11 27.07 -23.44
C LEU A 188 -0.72 26.81 -22.07
N PHE A 189 -2.04 26.91 -21.95
CA PHE A 189 -2.72 26.61 -20.70
C PHE A 189 -2.60 25.13 -20.31
N ASP A 190 -2.78 24.20 -21.26
CA ASP A 190 -2.56 22.76 -21.02
C ASP A 190 -1.09 22.44 -20.62
N THR A 191 -0.12 23.13 -21.22
CA THR A 191 1.28 23.00 -20.83
C THR A 191 1.53 23.52 -19.42
N TYR A 192 0.87 24.61 -19.02
CA TYR A 192 0.88 25.10 -17.65
C TYR A 192 0.30 24.08 -16.65
N LEU A 193 -0.86 23.51 -16.94
CA LEU A 193 -1.48 22.47 -16.10
C LEU A 193 -0.61 21.22 -15.98
N THR A 194 0.01 20.83 -17.10
CA THR A 194 0.99 19.75 -17.15
C THR A 194 2.19 20.04 -16.24
N GLU A 195 2.78 21.23 -16.34
CA GLU A 195 3.92 21.62 -15.48
C GLU A 195 3.54 21.65 -13.99
N ARG A 196 2.30 22.03 -13.65
CA ARG A 196 1.81 21.99 -12.25
C ARG A 196 1.76 20.57 -11.70
N ARG A 197 1.13 19.64 -12.43
CA ARG A 197 1.05 18.22 -12.02
C ARG A 197 2.45 17.64 -11.81
N PHE A 198 3.33 17.83 -12.78
CA PHE A 198 4.67 17.25 -12.72
C PHE A 198 5.62 17.96 -11.76
N PHE A 199 5.37 19.23 -11.43
CA PHE A 199 6.08 19.91 -10.35
C PHE A 199 5.78 19.24 -9.02
N MET A 200 4.49 19.02 -8.69
CA MET A 200 4.10 18.36 -7.45
C MET A 200 4.58 16.90 -7.39
N MET A 201 4.55 16.18 -8.51
CA MET A 201 5.15 14.84 -8.61
C MET A 201 6.67 14.86 -8.38
N SER A 202 7.37 15.87 -8.91
CA SER A 202 8.81 16.03 -8.66
C SER A 202 9.10 16.37 -7.19
N ALA A 203 8.24 17.16 -6.55
CA ALA A 203 8.34 17.49 -5.13
C ALA A 203 8.11 16.27 -4.25
N ASP A 204 7.13 15.44 -4.56
CA ASP A 204 6.89 14.14 -3.94
C ASP A 204 8.16 13.26 -3.98
N TYR A 205 8.72 13.07 -5.18
CA TYR A 205 9.88 12.19 -5.37
C TYR A 205 11.18 12.76 -4.78
N ALA A 206 11.36 14.07 -4.84
CA ALA A 206 12.48 14.73 -4.19
C ALA A 206 12.39 14.58 -2.66
N ASN A 207 11.19 14.63 -2.08
CA ASN A 207 10.99 14.35 -0.66
C ASN A 207 11.26 12.88 -0.31
N SER A 208 10.94 11.93 -1.20
CA SER A 208 11.35 10.54 -0.99
C SER A 208 12.87 10.39 -0.89
N ILE A 209 13.62 11.06 -1.77
CA ILE A 209 15.09 11.09 -1.72
C ILE A 209 15.58 11.81 -0.46
N LYS A 210 14.94 12.91 -0.07
CA LYS A 210 15.30 13.72 1.10
C LYS A 210 15.10 12.98 2.42
N LEU A 211 13.96 12.28 2.57
CA LEU A 211 13.50 11.70 3.84
C LEU A 211 13.87 10.21 3.98
N TYR A 212 13.91 9.47 2.88
CA TYR A 212 14.25 8.03 2.87
C TYR A 212 15.59 7.71 2.22
N GLU A 213 16.31 8.73 1.74
CA GLU A 213 17.62 8.61 1.07
C GLU A 213 17.61 7.73 -0.18
N ARG A 214 16.47 7.64 -0.88
CA ARG A 214 16.29 6.75 -2.05
C ARG A 214 15.25 7.25 -3.03
N LEU A 215 15.27 6.67 -4.23
CA LEU A 215 14.16 6.83 -5.18
C LEU A 215 12.89 6.11 -4.68
N PRO A 216 11.72 6.62 -5.06
CA PRO A 216 10.44 5.99 -4.72
C PRO A 216 10.18 4.70 -5.53
N THR A 217 10.96 4.46 -6.59
CA THR A 217 10.89 3.27 -7.45
C THR A 217 11.90 2.19 -7.05
N PHE A 218 11.84 1.02 -7.70
CA PHE A 218 12.85 -0.05 -7.57
C PHE A 218 14.10 0.16 -8.44
N ALA A 219 14.33 1.36 -8.96
CA ALA A 219 15.52 1.63 -9.76
C ALA A 219 16.79 1.43 -8.92
N SER A 220 17.71 0.60 -9.41
CA SER A 220 19.04 0.45 -8.81
C SER A 220 19.94 1.56 -9.33
N VAL A 221 20.52 2.34 -8.42
CA VAL A 221 21.42 3.45 -8.75
C VAL A 221 22.63 3.39 -7.82
N ASP A 222 23.83 3.25 -8.40
CA ASP A 222 25.11 3.13 -7.67
C ASP A 222 25.61 4.47 -7.07
N LEU A 223 24.74 5.48 -6.99
CA LEU A 223 25.05 6.83 -6.49
C LEU A 223 24.20 7.14 -5.27
N ASP A 224 24.81 7.78 -4.27
CA ASP A 224 24.09 8.44 -3.18
C ASP A 224 23.38 9.67 -3.74
N LEU A 225 22.12 9.50 -4.16
CA LEU A 225 21.31 10.54 -4.78
C LEU A 225 21.00 11.68 -3.81
N ALA A 226 20.77 11.39 -2.53
CA ALA A 226 20.49 12.41 -1.51
C ALA A 226 21.67 13.37 -1.37
N LYS A 227 22.90 12.85 -1.35
CA LYS A 227 24.12 13.66 -1.35
C LYS A 227 24.38 14.33 -2.70
N THR A 228 24.17 13.62 -3.81
CA THR A 228 24.43 14.12 -5.17
C THR A 228 23.52 15.29 -5.52
N TYR A 229 22.25 15.21 -5.18
CA TYR A 229 21.28 16.30 -5.34
C TYR A 229 21.29 17.30 -4.19
N ARG A 230 22.16 17.11 -3.17
CA ARG A 230 22.23 17.98 -1.98
C ARG A 230 20.90 18.10 -1.23
N LEU A 231 20.09 17.05 -1.25
CA LEU A 231 18.80 16.95 -0.56
C LEU A 231 18.92 16.33 0.84
N LYS A 232 20.09 15.83 1.23
CA LYS A 232 20.29 15.18 2.53
C LYS A 232 20.04 16.14 3.69
N LEU A 233 19.15 15.74 4.60
CA LEU A 233 18.84 16.48 5.82
C LEU A 233 19.92 16.29 6.90
N PRO A 234 20.34 17.36 7.60
CA PRO A 234 21.23 17.25 8.76
C PRO A 234 20.57 16.59 9.97
N SER A 235 19.32 16.97 10.29
CA SER A 235 18.46 16.36 11.32
C SER A 235 17.07 16.06 10.76
N ARG A 236 16.34 15.13 11.39
CA ARG A 236 14.93 14.87 11.06
C ARG A 236 14.04 16.04 11.44
N ASP A 237 14.40 16.80 12.47
CA ASP A 237 13.67 18.00 12.92
C ASP A 237 13.62 19.08 11.82
N ASP A 238 14.59 19.07 10.90
CA ASP A 238 14.65 20.01 9.78
C ASP A 238 13.53 19.75 8.73
N ALA A 239 12.81 18.62 8.83
CA ALA A 239 11.64 18.34 7.99
C ALA A 239 10.34 18.93 8.54
N GLU A 240 10.27 19.22 9.85
CA GLU A 240 9.05 19.73 10.52
C GLU A 240 8.47 20.99 9.86
N PRO A 241 9.27 22.00 9.47
CA PRO A 241 8.75 23.23 8.85
C PRO A 241 8.06 23.00 7.50
N LEU A 242 8.32 21.87 6.82
CA LEU A 242 7.69 21.55 5.54
C LEU A 242 6.23 21.11 5.72
N LEU A 243 5.88 20.54 6.87
CA LEU A 243 4.55 20.01 7.14
C LEU A 243 3.43 21.06 6.95
N PRO A 244 3.46 22.23 7.62
CA PRO A 244 2.44 23.27 7.42
C PRO A 244 2.44 23.81 5.98
N THR A 245 3.59 23.86 5.31
CA THR A 245 3.70 24.33 3.92
C THR A 245 2.92 23.43 2.96
N TYR A 246 3.09 22.11 3.05
CA TYR A 246 2.37 21.18 2.17
C TYR A 246 0.89 20.99 2.57
N LEU A 247 0.54 21.17 3.85
CA LEU A 247 -0.87 21.30 4.26
C LEU A 247 -1.54 22.55 3.67
N GLN A 248 -0.79 23.65 3.51
CA GLN A 248 -1.29 24.85 2.83
C GLN A 248 -1.50 24.61 1.33
N VAL A 249 -0.59 23.89 0.67
CA VAL A 249 -0.77 23.51 -0.76
C VAL A 249 -2.07 22.73 -0.96
N LEU A 250 -2.36 21.77 -0.07
CA LEU A 250 -3.62 21.03 -0.09
C LEU A 250 -4.84 21.96 0.09
N THR A 251 -4.78 22.85 1.07
CA THR A 251 -5.84 23.84 1.35
C THR A 251 -6.11 24.72 0.13
N ASP A 252 -5.06 25.23 -0.50
CA ASP A 252 -5.15 26.08 -1.68
C ASP A 252 -5.73 25.33 -2.88
N SER A 253 -5.33 24.07 -3.10
CA SER A 253 -5.88 23.23 -4.16
C SER A 253 -7.37 23.00 -3.97
N MET A 254 -7.81 22.66 -2.76
CA MET A 254 -9.23 22.45 -2.47
C MET A 254 -10.05 23.72 -2.57
N SER A 255 -9.54 24.86 -2.08
CA SER A 255 -10.20 26.16 -2.23
C SER A 255 -10.35 26.55 -3.71
N ARG A 256 -9.35 26.23 -4.56
CA ARG A 256 -9.44 26.45 -6.00
C ARG A 256 -10.50 25.57 -6.67
N ILE A 257 -10.66 24.32 -6.22
CA ILE A 257 -11.74 23.43 -6.69
C ILE A 257 -13.10 24.06 -6.36
N GLU A 258 -13.31 24.51 -5.12
CA GLU A 258 -14.57 25.12 -4.69
C GLU A 258 -14.89 26.42 -5.43
N SER A 259 -13.86 27.25 -5.69
CA SER A 259 -14.02 28.51 -6.42
C SER A 259 -14.29 28.33 -7.92
N GLY A 260 -13.95 27.15 -8.48
CA GLY A 260 -14.06 26.82 -9.90
C GLY A 260 -13.07 27.58 -10.80
N LEU A 261 -12.93 27.12 -12.05
CA LEU A 261 -12.01 27.72 -13.02
C LEU A 261 -12.37 29.17 -13.38
N LYS A 262 -13.65 29.54 -13.31
CA LYS A 262 -14.14 30.91 -13.56
C LYS A 262 -13.53 31.95 -12.62
N ALA A 263 -13.20 31.54 -11.39
CA ALA A 263 -12.48 32.42 -10.46
C ALA A 263 -11.07 32.77 -10.94
N VAL A 264 -10.50 32.01 -11.89
CA VAL A 264 -9.18 32.23 -12.49
C VAL A 264 -9.30 32.95 -13.83
N THR A 265 -10.21 32.51 -14.70
CA THR A 265 -10.42 33.09 -16.04
C THR A 265 -11.88 32.94 -16.51
N ASP A 266 -12.41 34.01 -17.11
CA ASP A 266 -13.76 34.06 -17.71
C ASP A 266 -13.73 34.12 -19.25
N GLU A 267 -12.58 33.80 -19.85
CA GLU A 267 -12.40 33.90 -21.29
C GLU A 267 -13.10 32.78 -22.07
N LYS A 268 -13.42 33.05 -23.34
CA LYS A 268 -14.23 32.15 -24.20
C LYS A 268 -13.56 30.83 -24.60
N TRP A 269 -12.24 30.70 -24.43
CA TRP A 269 -11.50 29.48 -24.76
C TRP A 269 -11.66 28.38 -23.70
N VAL A 270 -12.26 28.70 -22.55
CA VAL A 270 -12.55 27.73 -21.49
C VAL A 270 -13.68 26.81 -21.93
N THR A 271 -13.32 25.58 -22.31
CA THR A 271 -14.24 24.49 -22.64
C THR A 271 -14.42 23.57 -21.43
N GLU A 272 -15.44 22.71 -21.47
CA GLU A 272 -15.64 21.66 -20.46
C GLU A 272 -14.40 20.76 -20.30
N GLU A 273 -13.74 20.40 -21.41
CA GLU A 273 -12.48 19.63 -21.38
C GLU A 273 -11.35 20.36 -20.62
N VAL A 274 -11.27 21.70 -20.73
CA VAL A 274 -10.29 22.50 -19.99
C VAL A 274 -10.64 22.53 -18.50
N GLU A 275 -11.92 22.65 -18.16
CA GLU A 275 -12.40 22.61 -16.78
C GLU A 275 -12.15 21.23 -16.13
N LEU A 276 -12.35 20.14 -16.89
CA LEU A 276 -12.01 18.79 -16.45
C LEU A 276 -10.50 18.61 -16.24
N ASP A 277 -9.65 19.09 -17.15
CA ASP A 277 -8.19 19.00 -16.96
C ASP A 277 -7.69 19.89 -15.81
N TRP A 278 -8.34 21.03 -15.59
CA TRP A 278 -8.10 21.88 -14.43
C TRP A 278 -8.43 21.14 -13.12
N LEU A 279 -9.60 20.53 -13.03
CA LEU A 279 -10.00 19.74 -11.85
C LEU A 279 -9.05 18.56 -11.63
N ARG A 280 -8.71 17.83 -12.71
CA ARG A 280 -7.72 16.74 -12.67
C ARG A 280 -6.39 17.23 -12.11
N THR A 281 -5.92 18.40 -12.54
CA THR A 281 -4.67 19.01 -12.06
C THR A 281 -4.70 19.25 -10.56
N LEU A 282 -5.75 19.90 -10.04
CA LEU A 282 -5.86 20.22 -8.61
C LEU A 282 -5.94 18.96 -7.75
N LEU A 283 -6.66 17.92 -8.22
CA LEU A 283 -6.71 16.63 -7.52
C LEU A 283 -5.36 15.91 -7.54
N THR A 284 -4.63 15.92 -8.66
CA THR A 284 -3.27 15.37 -8.73
C THR A 284 -2.30 16.11 -7.81
N GLU A 285 -2.38 17.45 -7.74
CA GLU A 285 -1.56 18.24 -6.82
C GLU A 285 -1.90 17.92 -5.35
N ALA A 286 -3.20 17.76 -5.03
CA ALA A 286 -3.65 17.37 -3.69
C ALA A 286 -3.11 15.99 -3.28
N ILE A 287 -3.13 15.02 -4.19
CA ILE A 287 -2.59 13.67 -3.96
C ILE A 287 -1.08 13.73 -3.66
N HIS A 288 -0.29 14.39 -4.50
CA HIS A 288 1.16 14.50 -4.26
C HIS A 288 1.48 15.33 -3.00
N ALA A 289 0.69 16.36 -2.69
CA ALA A 289 0.84 17.11 -1.44
C ALA A 289 0.59 16.22 -0.21
N LEU A 290 -0.47 15.40 -0.25
CA LEU A 290 -0.76 14.41 0.78
C LEU A 290 0.33 13.34 0.90
N SER A 291 0.89 12.87 -0.23
CA SER A 291 2.04 11.99 -0.24
C SER A 291 3.24 12.61 0.48
N VAL A 292 3.53 13.89 0.25
CA VAL A 292 4.63 14.58 0.96
C VAL A 292 4.32 14.75 2.45
N VAL A 293 3.10 15.16 2.80
CA VAL A 293 2.64 15.26 4.21
C VAL A 293 2.83 13.93 4.92
N PHE A 294 2.41 12.83 4.31
CA PHE A 294 2.60 11.48 4.84
C PHE A 294 4.08 11.18 5.08
N GLN A 295 4.94 11.42 4.09
CA GLN A 295 6.37 11.13 4.21
C GLN A 295 7.05 11.94 5.31
N ILE A 296 6.67 13.22 5.48
CA ILE A 296 7.19 14.07 6.56
C ILE A 296 6.80 13.48 7.92
N VAL A 297 5.53 13.13 8.12
CA VAL A 297 5.06 12.57 9.40
C VAL A 297 5.66 11.19 9.68
N ASP A 298 5.84 10.37 8.65
CA ASP A 298 6.51 9.07 8.74
C ASP A 298 8.00 9.21 9.14
N SER A 299 8.66 10.28 8.67
CA SER A 299 10.07 10.53 9.00
C SER A 299 10.31 10.80 10.49
N PHE A 300 9.28 11.24 11.23
CA PHE A 300 9.35 11.43 12.69
C PHE A 300 9.44 10.10 13.46
N GLY A 301 9.23 8.95 12.82
CA GLY A 301 9.32 7.65 13.48
C GLY A 301 8.34 7.52 14.65
N ASP A 302 8.85 7.28 15.86
CA ASP A 302 8.04 7.10 17.07
C ASP A 302 7.60 8.41 17.75
N ASP A 303 8.11 9.56 17.29
CA ASP A 303 7.81 10.87 17.87
C ASP A 303 6.46 11.42 17.37
N PHE A 304 5.74 12.16 18.21
CA PHE A 304 4.47 12.76 17.79
C PHE A 304 4.68 13.92 16.82
N ALA A 305 3.76 14.07 15.86
CA ALA A 305 3.69 15.27 15.04
C ALA A 305 3.26 16.48 15.90
N PRO A 306 3.64 17.71 15.51
CA PRO A 306 3.22 18.91 16.23
C PRO A 306 1.70 19.01 16.36
N SER A 307 1.23 19.31 17.58
CA SER A 307 -0.21 19.42 17.88
C SER A 307 -0.95 20.43 16.99
N THR A 308 -0.26 21.47 16.53
CA THR A 308 -0.78 22.47 15.59
C THR A 308 -1.08 21.86 14.21
N ALA A 309 -0.24 20.96 13.71
CA ALA A 309 -0.44 20.27 12.44
C ALA A 309 -1.60 19.26 12.54
N VAL A 310 -1.71 18.54 13.66
CA VAL A 310 -2.86 17.66 13.94
C VAL A 310 -4.16 18.48 13.91
N ASN A 311 -4.20 19.62 14.60
CA ASN A 311 -5.37 20.49 14.60
C ASN A 311 -5.71 21.04 13.20
N GLN A 312 -4.70 21.50 12.44
CA GLN A 312 -4.88 22.00 11.08
C GLN A 312 -5.46 20.91 10.16
N TRP A 313 -4.92 19.69 10.24
CA TRP A 313 -5.38 18.55 9.44
C TRP A 313 -6.84 18.19 9.74
N PHE A 314 -7.21 17.99 11.01
CA PHE A 314 -8.57 17.60 11.37
C PHE A 314 -9.60 18.72 11.17
N SER A 315 -9.17 19.99 11.21
CA SER A 315 -10.01 21.12 10.75
C SER A 315 -10.29 21.03 9.25
N LEU A 316 -9.29 20.66 8.44
CA LEU A 316 -9.45 20.46 7.01
C LEU A 316 -10.39 19.27 6.71
N MET A 317 -10.22 18.15 7.42
CA MET A 317 -11.05 16.96 7.23
C MET A 317 -12.50 17.16 7.67
N GLU A 318 -12.75 18.02 8.66
CA GLU A 318 -14.11 18.43 9.01
C GLU A 318 -14.79 19.16 7.84
N VAL A 319 -14.09 20.06 7.16
CA VAL A 319 -14.61 20.83 6.01
C VAL A 319 -14.87 19.92 4.81
N TYR A 320 -13.90 19.07 4.46
CA TYR A 320 -13.97 18.25 3.23
C TYR A 320 -14.48 16.83 3.45
N ARG A 321 -14.92 16.48 4.66
CA ARG A 321 -15.46 15.16 5.04
C ARG A 321 -14.56 14.01 4.57
N PHE A 322 -13.26 14.10 4.87
CA PHE A 322 -12.27 13.10 4.45
C PHE A 322 -12.31 12.77 2.94
N PHE A 323 -12.67 13.76 2.12
CA PHE A 323 -12.86 13.69 0.67
C PHE A 323 -13.88 12.65 0.21
N ASP A 324 -14.79 12.21 1.08
CA ASP A 324 -15.72 11.14 0.74
C ASP A 324 -16.72 11.56 -0.37
N ALA A 325 -17.04 12.85 -0.42
CA ALA A 325 -17.92 13.46 -1.41
C ALA A 325 -17.31 13.54 -2.83
N VAL A 326 -16.01 13.27 -3.01
CA VAL A 326 -15.37 13.28 -4.34
C VAL A 326 -15.83 12.05 -5.14
N GLN A 327 -16.43 12.29 -6.30
CA GLN A 327 -17.01 11.25 -7.16
C GLN A 327 -16.23 11.10 -8.48
N PRO A 328 -16.23 9.90 -9.09
CA PRO A 328 -15.60 9.65 -10.39
C PRO A 328 -16.46 10.21 -11.55
N ILE A 329 -16.56 11.54 -11.65
CA ILE A 329 -17.43 12.22 -12.63
C ILE A 329 -16.99 12.06 -14.10
N HIS A 330 -15.75 11.64 -14.33
CA HIS A 330 -15.15 11.45 -15.65
C HIS A 330 -14.03 10.40 -15.58
N GLU A 331 -13.78 9.68 -16.67
CA GLU A 331 -12.76 8.61 -16.75
C GLU A 331 -11.35 9.08 -16.37
N SER A 332 -11.01 10.34 -16.70
CA SER A 332 -9.72 10.94 -16.35
C SER A 332 -9.58 11.34 -14.87
N ILE A 333 -10.69 11.36 -14.12
CA ILE A 333 -10.75 11.71 -12.68
C ILE A 333 -10.92 10.45 -11.82
N ALA A 334 -11.66 9.44 -12.32
CA ALA A 334 -11.89 8.17 -11.64
C ALA A 334 -10.64 7.55 -10.97
N PRO A 335 -9.46 7.46 -11.62
CA PRO A 335 -8.28 6.85 -11.01
C PRO A 335 -7.68 7.69 -9.86
N LEU A 336 -8.10 8.94 -9.66
CA LEU A 336 -7.60 9.83 -8.61
C LEU A 336 -8.43 9.74 -7.32
N VAL A 337 -9.67 9.24 -7.39
CA VAL A 337 -10.62 9.29 -6.26
C VAL A 337 -10.17 8.40 -5.10
N LEU A 338 -9.89 7.12 -5.37
CA LEU A 338 -9.48 6.18 -4.34
C LEU A 338 -8.11 6.53 -3.73
N PRO A 339 -7.07 6.91 -4.49
CA PRO A 339 -5.80 7.39 -3.94
C PRO A 339 -5.94 8.57 -2.98
N LEU A 340 -6.81 9.53 -3.31
CA LEU A 340 -7.09 10.69 -2.45
C LEU A 340 -7.73 10.26 -1.12
N LYS A 341 -8.74 9.37 -1.18
CA LYS A 341 -9.41 8.81 0.01
C LYS A 341 -8.44 8.00 0.88
N THR A 342 -7.62 7.15 0.26
CA THR A 342 -6.63 6.32 0.97
C THR A 342 -5.56 7.15 1.66
N LEU A 343 -5.00 8.16 0.99
CA LEU A 343 -4.02 9.06 1.61
C LEU A 343 -4.62 9.87 2.76
N SER A 344 -5.88 10.32 2.63
CA SER A 344 -6.61 10.98 3.71
C SER A 344 -6.73 10.09 4.96
N ALA A 345 -7.12 8.82 4.78
CA ALA A 345 -7.18 7.87 5.88
C ALA A 345 -5.79 7.62 6.50
N ALA A 346 -4.78 7.37 5.67
CA ALA A 346 -3.42 7.08 6.14
C ALA A 346 -2.74 8.27 6.84
N VAL A 347 -2.88 9.49 6.32
CA VAL A 347 -2.39 10.73 6.96
C VAL A 347 -3.07 10.94 8.32
N SER A 348 -4.38 10.70 8.40
CA SER A 348 -5.11 10.80 9.66
C SER A 348 -4.61 9.78 10.69
N LEU A 349 -4.39 8.53 10.28
CA LEU A 349 -3.89 7.46 11.15
C LEU A 349 -2.46 7.73 11.62
N ILE A 350 -1.56 8.16 10.73
CA ILE A 350 -0.16 8.43 11.10
C ILE A 350 0.01 9.72 11.92
N LEU A 351 -0.95 10.65 11.86
CA LEU A 351 -1.01 11.79 12.78
C LEU A 351 -1.54 11.39 14.16
N LEU A 352 -2.55 10.52 14.22
CA LEU A 352 -3.09 9.99 15.49
C LEU A 352 -2.12 9.02 16.18
N LYS A 353 -1.27 8.32 15.42
CA LYS A 353 -0.32 7.29 15.87
C LYS A 353 -0.95 6.37 16.92
N PRO A 354 -1.96 5.56 16.57
CA PRO A 354 -2.79 4.87 17.56
C PRO A 354 -1.97 3.96 18.49
N ALA A 355 -0.99 3.21 17.98
CA ALA A 355 -0.12 2.36 18.81
C ALA A 355 0.64 3.17 19.86
N ARG A 356 1.38 4.21 19.44
CA ARG A 356 2.14 5.08 20.34
C ARG A 356 1.23 5.82 21.33
N SER A 357 0.08 6.29 20.87
CA SER A 357 -0.92 6.97 21.71
C SER A 357 -1.50 6.04 22.79
N LEU A 358 -1.82 4.79 22.45
CA LEU A 358 -2.30 3.80 23.43
C LEU A 358 -1.21 3.44 24.46
N THR A 359 0.03 3.25 24.01
CA THR A 359 1.17 3.02 24.89
C THR A 359 1.37 4.20 25.84
N TYR A 360 1.36 5.43 25.31
CA TYR A 360 1.50 6.65 26.11
C TYR A 360 0.39 6.80 27.17
N LEU A 361 -0.86 6.53 26.80
CA LEU A 361 -1.99 6.55 27.74
C LEU A 361 -1.85 5.49 28.84
N SER A 362 -1.18 4.37 28.55
CA SER A 362 -0.98 3.26 29.49
C SER A 362 0.20 3.51 30.43
N GLU A 363 1.34 3.96 29.90
CA GLU A 363 2.53 4.36 30.70
C GLU A 363 2.16 5.42 31.76
N ARG A 364 1.30 6.39 31.40
CA ARG A 364 0.81 7.40 32.34
C ARG A 364 -0.14 6.89 33.42
N GLU A 365 -0.86 5.80 33.17
CA GLU A 365 -1.71 5.20 34.20
C GLU A 365 -0.86 4.53 35.29
N GLU A 366 0.31 4.01 34.92
CA GLU A 366 1.24 3.31 35.81
C GLU A 366 2.12 4.27 36.62
N ASP A 367 2.61 5.36 36.03
CA ASP A 367 3.46 6.35 36.71
C ASP A 367 3.04 7.80 36.42
N ALA A 368 2.12 8.32 37.25
CA ALA A 368 1.65 9.70 37.18
C ALA A 368 2.72 10.75 37.56
N THR A 369 3.91 10.32 38.04
CA THR A 369 4.99 11.21 38.50
C THR A 369 6.11 11.39 37.48
N GLN A 370 6.08 10.67 36.34
CA GLN A 370 7.00 10.94 35.24
C GLN A 370 6.83 12.39 34.78
N ALA A 371 7.93 13.16 34.88
CA ALA A 371 7.98 14.49 34.30
C ALA A 371 7.81 14.39 32.78
N ASP A 372 7.03 15.30 32.19
CA ASP A 372 6.83 15.40 30.74
C ASP A 372 8.16 15.72 30.05
N THR A 373 8.96 14.70 29.74
CA THR A 373 10.32 14.86 29.19
C THR A 373 10.35 14.97 27.66
N SER A 374 9.19 14.97 26.98
CA SER A 374 9.10 15.12 25.52
C SER A 374 7.96 16.07 25.14
N TYR A 375 8.28 17.12 24.40
CA TYR A 375 7.39 18.21 23.99
C TYR A 375 6.28 17.76 22.98
N ASP A 376 5.14 18.46 23.00
CA ASP A 376 4.11 18.62 21.95
C ASP A 376 3.24 17.44 21.42
N THR A 377 2.86 16.47 22.26
CA THR A 377 1.79 15.52 21.87
C THR A 377 0.38 16.15 21.91
N TYR A 378 -0.43 15.84 20.88
CA TYR A 378 -1.82 16.34 20.78
C TYR A 378 -2.71 15.89 21.93
N LEU A 379 -2.37 14.77 22.59
CA LEU A 379 -3.09 14.21 23.74
C LEU A 379 -3.06 15.12 24.99
N LEU A 380 -2.16 16.11 25.02
CA LEU A 380 -2.08 17.08 26.11
C LEU A 380 -2.97 18.31 25.92
N SER A 381 -3.50 18.51 24.72
CA SER A 381 -4.30 19.69 24.38
C SER A 381 -5.77 19.35 24.26
N SER A 382 -6.58 19.81 25.23
CA SER A 382 -8.04 19.63 25.22
C SER A 382 -8.65 20.18 23.93
N ASP A 383 -8.21 21.35 23.47
CA ASP A 383 -8.74 22.01 22.27
C ASP A 383 -8.49 21.16 21.02
N VAL A 384 -7.31 20.53 20.91
CA VAL A 384 -6.98 19.67 19.77
C VAL A 384 -7.78 18.36 19.83
N LEU A 385 -7.94 17.78 21.02
CA LEU A 385 -8.79 16.60 21.21
C LEU A 385 -10.25 16.88 20.85
N GLU A 386 -10.79 18.05 21.23
CA GLU A 386 -12.13 18.49 20.87
C GLU A 386 -12.30 18.61 19.34
N GLN A 387 -11.31 19.21 18.65
CA GLN A 387 -11.34 19.32 17.19
C GLN A 387 -11.26 17.96 16.49
N VAL A 388 -10.38 17.06 16.95
CA VAL A 388 -10.29 15.68 16.44
C VAL A 388 -11.62 14.97 16.65
N HIS A 389 -12.15 14.97 17.87
CA HIS A 389 -13.40 14.32 18.21
C HIS A 389 -14.57 14.81 17.36
N LYS A 390 -14.71 16.14 17.21
CA LYS A 390 -15.75 16.77 16.39
C LYS A 390 -15.66 16.35 14.92
N SER A 391 -14.45 16.39 14.34
CA SER A 391 -14.26 16.01 12.94
C SER A 391 -14.66 14.56 12.66
N ILE A 392 -14.35 13.65 13.59
CA ILE A 392 -14.62 12.22 13.47
C ILE A 392 -16.10 11.91 13.71
N LEU A 393 -16.73 12.55 14.71
CA LEU A 393 -18.17 12.44 14.93
C LEU A 393 -18.96 12.90 13.70
N ASN A 394 -18.61 14.04 13.12
CA ASN A 394 -19.27 14.54 11.92
C ASN A 394 -19.11 13.59 10.73
N ALA A 395 -17.95 12.92 10.61
CA ALA A 395 -17.73 11.93 9.56
C ALA A 395 -18.55 10.65 9.80
N ALA A 396 -18.67 10.20 11.04
CA ALA A 396 -19.49 9.05 11.42
C ALA A 396 -20.99 9.34 11.20
N GLU A 397 -21.47 10.52 11.60
CA GLU A 397 -22.86 10.96 11.37
C GLU A 397 -23.20 11.09 9.88
N ALA A 398 -22.22 11.43 9.04
CA ALA A 398 -22.35 11.52 7.60
C ALA A 398 -22.15 10.17 6.87
N ASP A 399 -21.88 9.08 7.59
CA ASP A 399 -21.59 7.75 7.06
C ASP A 399 -20.41 7.73 6.04
N CYS A 400 -19.37 8.51 6.31
CA CYS A 400 -18.22 8.64 5.42
C CYS A 400 -17.38 7.35 5.42
N GLU A 401 -17.51 6.55 4.37
CA GLU A 401 -16.81 5.27 4.24
C GLU A 401 -15.29 5.43 4.25
N SER A 402 -14.76 6.47 3.59
CA SER A 402 -13.32 6.78 3.58
C SER A 402 -12.71 7.07 4.96
N ALA A 403 -13.54 7.49 5.92
CA ALA A 403 -13.10 7.82 7.28
C ALA A 403 -13.16 6.60 8.22
N SER A 404 -13.73 5.46 7.80
CA SER A 404 -13.95 4.29 8.66
C SER A 404 -12.70 3.83 9.43
N PRO A 405 -11.50 3.73 8.81
CA PRO A 405 -10.28 3.36 9.54
C PRO A 405 -9.92 4.35 10.65
N VAL A 406 -10.14 5.65 10.40
CA VAL A 406 -9.84 6.75 11.33
C VAL A 406 -10.83 6.77 12.49
N ILE A 407 -12.12 6.59 12.18
CA ILE A 407 -13.19 6.45 13.19
C ILE A 407 -12.87 5.27 14.10
N PHE A 408 -12.46 4.13 13.53
CA PHE A 408 -12.12 2.95 14.31
C PHE A 408 -10.91 3.20 15.23
N ALA A 409 -9.81 3.73 14.70
CA ALA A 409 -8.62 4.07 15.48
C ALA A 409 -8.94 5.04 16.64
N TRP A 410 -9.73 6.07 16.36
CA TRP A 410 -10.16 7.03 17.38
C TRP A 410 -11.06 6.42 18.44
N THR A 411 -11.91 5.46 18.05
CA THR A 411 -12.76 4.75 19.00
C THR A 411 -11.92 3.95 20.01
N LEU A 412 -10.82 3.32 19.57
CA LEU A 412 -9.87 2.64 20.48
C LEU A 412 -9.20 3.62 21.45
N LEU A 413 -8.78 4.78 20.95
CA LEU A 413 -8.17 5.84 21.77
C LEU A 413 -9.16 6.41 22.79
N LEU A 414 -10.37 6.73 22.35
CA LEU A 414 -11.44 7.26 23.18
C LEU A 414 -11.87 6.23 24.25
N HIS A 415 -11.92 4.95 23.90
CA HIS A 415 -12.16 3.87 24.85
C HIS A 415 -11.06 3.86 25.93
N ARG A 416 -9.78 3.89 25.56
CA ARG A 416 -8.67 3.87 26.52
C ARG A 416 -8.66 5.10 27.43
N MET A 417 -8.94 6.29 26.88
CA MET A 417 -9.10 7.53 27.67
C MET A 417 -10.22 7.41 28.71
N ASN A 418 -11.37 6.87 28.31
CA ASN A 418 -12.51 6.64 29.20
C ASN A 418 -12.20 5.64 30.32
N VAL A 419 -11.59 4.49 29.97
CA VAL A 419 -11.18 3.47 30.94
C VAL A 419 -10.18 4.06 31.94
N SER A 420 -9.19 4.82 31.47
CA SER A 420 -8.21 5.49 32.34
C SER A 420 -8.87 6.51 33.28
N TYR A 421 -9.83 7.29 32.77
CA TYR A 421 -10.58 8.25 33.58
C TYR A 421 -11.44 7.56 34.64
N GLN A 422 -12.13 6.47 34.30
CA GLN A 422 -12.92 5.67 35.24
C GLN A 422 -12.03 5.03 36.31
N SER A 423 -10.93 4.37 35.92
CA SER A 423 -9.93 3.78 36.83
C SER A 423 -9.43 4.79 37.88
N ARG A 424 -9.06 6.00 37.44
CA ARG A 424 -8.64 7.09 38.35
C ARG A 424 -9.78 7.60 39.24
N THR A 425 -11.00 7.70 38.71
CA THR A 425 -12.18 8.10 39.49
C THR A 425 -12.52 7.08 40.57
N GLU A 426 -12.48 5.79 40.26
CA GLU A 426 -12.71 4.69 41.20
C GLU A 426 -11.62 4.62 42.27
N LYS A 427 -10.34 4.77 41.90
CA LYS A 427 -9.23 4.86 42.87
C LYS A 427 -9.47 6.01 43.87
N ARG A 428 -9.88 7.18 43.40
CA ARG A 428 -10.24 8.33 44.25
C ARG A 428 -11.43 8.01 45.15
N ASP A 429 -12.49 7.43 44.62
CA ASP A 429 -13.67 7.06 45.41
C ASP A 429 -13.35 6.01 46.47
N ASN A 430 -12.50 5.04 46.15
CA ASN A 430 -12.02 4.04 47.10
C ASN A 430 -11.21 4.69 48.24
N LEU A 431 -10.32 5.64 47.95
CA LEU A 431 -9.57 6.38 48.97
C LEU A 431 -10.49 7.24 49.85
N LEU A 432 -11.50 7.89 49.26
CA LEU A 432 -12.51 8.64 50.00
C LEU A 432 -13.35 7.73 50.91
N GLN A 433 -13.74 6.55 50.42
CA GLN A 433 -14.46 5.56 51.22
C GLN A 433 -13.58 5.01 52.36
N GLN A 434 -12.30 4.72 52.12
CA GLN A 434 -11.36 4.29 53.15
C GLN A 434 -11.21 5.34 54.25
N ASN A 435 -10.96 6.61 53.89
CA ASN A 435 -10.84 7.70 54.86
C ASN A 435 -12.15 7.91 55.64
N ALA A 436 -13.30 7.83 54.97
CA ALA A 436 -14.61 7.90 55.62
C ALA A 436 -14.82 6.76 56.63
N ARG A 437 -14.39 5.53 56.30
CA ARG A 437 -14.43 4.38 57.22
C ARG A 437 -13.50 4.56 58.41
N GLU A 438 -12.26 4.96 58.19
CA GLU A 438 -11.30 5.25 59.27
C GLU A 438 -11.82 6.35 60.22
N THR A 439 -12.43 7.39 59.68
CA THR A 439 -13.04 8.47 60.46
C THR A 439 -14.24 7.98 61.29
N PHE A 440 -15.04 7.05 60.75
CA PHE A 440 -16.21 6.48 61.43
C PHE A 440 -15.82 5.44 62.50
N GLU A 441 -14.83 4.59 62.23
CA GLU A 441 -14.33 3.55 63.15
C GLU A 441 -13.50 4.13 64.31
N ALA A 442 -12.84 5.28 64.12
CA ALA A 442 -12.09 5.96 65.18
C ALA A 442 -12.95 6.57 66.31
N GLY A 443 -14.29 6.45 66.26
CA GLY A 443 -15.16 6.64 67.44
C GLY A 443 -15.12 8.02 68.10
N GLY A 444 -14.80 9.09 67.36
CA GLY A 444 -14.62 10.42 67.93
C GLY A 444 -15.94 11.16 68.17
N VAL A 445 -16.42 11.21 69.42
CA VAL A 445 -17.27 12.31 69.90
C VAL A 445 -16.50 13.62 69.72
N VAL A 446 -16.77 14.36 68.64
CA VAL A 446 -16.15 15.67 68.40
C VAL A 446 -16.75 16.69 69.36
N ARG A 447 -16.04 16.99 70.47
CA ARG A 447 -16.26 18.22 71.22
C ARG A 447 -15.79 19.42 70.39
N PRO A 448 -16.59 20.49 70.25
CA PRO A 448 -16.18 21.65 69.48
C PRO A 448 -15.28 22.55 70.33
N VAL A 449 -13.96 22.51 70.11
CA VAL A 449 -13.06 23.56 70.58
C VAL A 449 -12.17 24.02 69.44
N ALA A 450 -12.61 25.12 68.83
CA ALA A 450 -11.85 26.20 68.21
C ALA A 450 -10.38 25.91 67.77
N ARG A 451 -10.21 25.58 66.49
CA ARG A 451 -9.50 26.39 65.48
C ARG A 451 -9.78 25.76 64.11
N ARG A 452 -10.48 26.49 63.24
CA ARG A 452 -10.76 26.10 61.85
C ARG A 452 -9.44 25.95 61.10
N ASN A 453 -8.93 24.73 61.01
CA ASN A 453 -7.99 24.36 59.94
C ASN A 453 -8.85 23.79 58.81
N SER A 454 -9.00 24.57 57.75
CA SER A 454 -9.55 24.15 56.48
C SER A 454 -8.58 23.15 55.84
N ALA A 455 -8.72 21.87 56.16
CA ALA A 455 -8.08 20.78 55.45
C ALA A 455 -8.84 19.48 55.74
N GLY A 456 -10.14 19.46 55.45
CA GLY A 456 -10.72 18.19 55.01
C GLY A 456 -10.01 17.87 53.70
N SER A 457 -9.15 16.86 53.70
CA SER A 457 -8.41 16.42 52.51
C SER A 457 -9.41 15.95 51.46
N ILE A 458 -9.89 16.87 50.62
CA ILE A 458 -10.63 16.52 49.41
C ILE A 458 -9.58 15.86 48.52
N PHE A 459 -9.63 14.54 48.40
CA PHE A 459 -8.87 13.83 47.38
C PHE A 459 -9.37 14.34 46.02
N SER A 460 -8.61 15.26 45.41
CA SER A 460 -8.80 15.63 44.00
C SER A 460 -8.43 14.41 43.16
N ILE A 461 -9.14 14.20 42.05
CA ILE A 461 -8.65 13.29 41.02
C ILE A 461 -7.25 13.76 40.61
N GLU A 462 -6.32 12.84 40.39
CA GLU A 462 -5.07 13.17 39.71
C GLU A 462 -5.44 13.69 38.33
N SER A 463 -5.30 15.01 38.14
CA SER A 463 -5.76 15.71 36.94
C SER A 463 -4.89 15.30 35.76
N SER A 464 -5.45 14.51 34.85
CA SER A 464 -4.86 14.31 33.53
C SER A 464 -5.24 15.49 32.63
N LYS A 465 -4.36 15.83 31.69
CA LYS A 465 -4.55 16.96 30.76
C LYS A 465 -5.70 16.75 29.77
N PHE A 466 -6.12 15.49 29.54
CA PHE A 466 -7.30 15.18 28.73
C PHE A 466 -8.61 15.11 29.52
N ASP A 467 -8.58 15.28 30.86
CA ASP A 467 -9.80 15.25 31.68
C ASP A 467 -10.73 16.42 31.33
N GLY A 468 -10.16 17.58 30.96
CA GLY A 468 -10.93 18.73 30.48
C GLY A 468 -11.73 18.42 29.22
N PHE A 469 -11.14 17.68 28.26
CA PHE A 469 -11.84 17.24 27.06
C PHE A 469 -13.00 16.32 27.42
N LEU A 470 -12.75 15.30 28.26
CA LEU A 470 -13.79 14.39 28.70
C LEU A 470 -14.91 15.11 29.47
N GLU A 471 -14.59 16.10 30.30
CA GLU A 471 -15.53 16.92 31.06
C GLU A 471 -16.38 17.86 30.20
N ASN A 472 -15.78 18.48 29.18
CA ASN A 472 -16.43 19.49 28.35
C ASN A 472 -17.28 18.87 27.23
N ALA A 473 -16.80 17.80 26.60
CA ALA A 473 -17.55 17.08 25.58
C ALA A 473 -18.54 16.14 26.29
N THR A 474 -19.74 16.63 26.63
CA THR A 474 -20.77 15.89 27.38
C THR A 474 -21.12 14.49 26.84
N SER A 475 -20.83 14.19 25.56
CA SER A 475 -21.00 12.87 24.93
C SER A 475 -19.76 11.95 25.01
N SER A 476 -18.58 12.49 25.31
CA SER A 476 -17.31 11.75 25.26
C SER A 476 -17.05 10.84 26.47
N LYS A 477 -17.75 11.06 27.59
CA LYS A 477 -17.71 10.19 28.80
C LYS A 477 -18.58 8.94 28.69
N ASP A 478 -19.49 8.92 27.73
CA ASP A 478 -20.45 7.84 27.61
C ASP A 478 -19.82 6.71 26.79
N LEU A 479 -19.47 5.61 27.46
CA LEU A 479 -18.97 4.40 26.80
C LEU A 479 -19.97 3.89 25.74
N VAL A 480 -21.26 4.19 25.86
CA VAL A 480 -22.26 3.85 24.84
C VAL A 480 -21.96 4.56 23.52
N VAL A 481 -21.48 5.80 23.54
CA VAL A 481 -21.11 6.52 22.31
C VAL A 481 -19.89 5.87 21.66
N VAL A 482 -18.92 5.42 22.47
CA VAL A 482 -17.75 4.68 22.00
C VAL A 482 -18.17 3.35 21.35
N GLU A 483 -19.05 2.60 22.00
CA GLU A 483 -19.60 1.35 21.46
C GLU A 483 -20.42 1.57 20.18
N GLN A 484 -21.18 2.66 20.09
CA GLN A 484 -21.93 3.03 18.89
C GLN A 484 -21.00 3.36 17.71
N LEU A 485 -19.94 4.15 17.94
CA LEU A 485 -18.95 4.45 16.90
C LEU A 485 -18.23 3.19 16.43
N ALA A 486 -17.84 2.31 17.37
CA ALA A 486 -17.23 1.01 17.03
C ALA A 486 -18.19 0.19 16.16
N SER A 487 -19.43 0.02 16.62
CA SER A 487 -20.43 -0.79 15.93
C SER A 487 -20.77 -0.24 14.53
N GLN A 488 -20.73 1.07 14.31
CA GLN A 488 -21.01 1.67 13.00
C GLN A 488 -19.97 1.28 11.95
N VAL A 489 -18.70 1.16 12.33
CA VAL A 489 -17.61 0.87 11.39
C VAL A 489 -17.21 -0.60 11.35
N THR A 490 -17.47 -1.37 12.42
CA THR A 490 -17.16 -2.81 12.46
C THR A 490 -18.34 -3.70 12.08
N ALA A 491 -19.57 -3.16 11.97
CA ALA A 491 -20.71 -3.95 11.54
C ALA A 491 -20.42 -4.63 10.19
N GLN A 492 -20.61 -5.96 10.16
CA GLN A 492 -20.35 -6.81 8.99
C GLN A 492 -18.92 -6.71 8.44
N GLY A 493 -17.95 -6.27 9.25
CA GLY A 493 -16.55 -6.17 8.83
C GLY A 493 -16.22 -4.96 7.95
N ARG A 494 -17.12 -3.99 7.79
CA ARG A 494 -16.98 -2.87 6.84
C ARG A 494 -15.62 -2.16 6.88
N VAL A 495 -15.10 -1.82 8.06
CA VAL A 495 -13.78 -1.16 8.17
C VAL A 495 -12.65 -2.02 7.59
N PHE A 496 -12.72 -3.34 7.74
CA PHE A 496 -11.72 -4.26 7.23
C PHE A 496 -11.80 -4.37 5.70
N ASP A 497 -13.01 -4.40 5.14
CA ASP A 497 -13.23 -4.35 3.68
C ASP A 497 -12.71 -3.05 3.06
N VAL A 498 -12.98 -1.91 3.72
CA VAL A 498 -12.47 -0.60 3.30
C VAL A 498 -10.94 -0.59 3.31
N VAL A 499 -10.31 -1.10 4.39
CA VAL A 499 -8.84 -1.20 4.47
C VAL A 499 -8.28 -2.14 3.40
N SER A 500 -8.94 -3.28 3.12
CA SER A 500 -8.53 -4.20 2.06
C SER A 500 -8.58 -3.56 0.67
N ASN A 501 -9.65 -2.82 0.38
CA ASN A 501 -9.81 -2.08 -0.88
C ASN A 501 -8.75 -0.98 -1.01
N MET A 502 -8.52 -0.21 0.06
CA MET A 502 -7.46 0.79 0.10
C MET A 502 -6.08 0.17 -0.12
N ALA A 503 -5.75 -0.93 0.57
CA ALA A 503 -4.47 -1.61 0.44
C ALA A 503 -4.22 -2.16 -0.96
N THR A 504 -5.25 -2.73 -1.61
CA THR A 504 -5.15 -3.28 -2.96
C THR A 504 -4.91 -2.18 -3.99
N ALA A 505 -5.59 -1.02 -3.87
CA ALA A 505 -5.38 0.13 -4.75
C ALA A 505 -4.01 0.82 -4.60
N LEU A 506 -3.31 0.56 -3.49
CA LEU A 506 -1.94 1.01 -3.27
C LEU A 506 -0.89 0.08 -3.87
N GLY A 507 -1.26 -1.13 -4.29
CA GLY A 507 -0.33 -2.22 -4.62
C GLY A 507 0.85 -1.82 -5.51
N PRO A 508 2.03 -2.46 -5.40
CA PRO A 508 3.14 -2.22 -6.32
C PRO A 508 2.91 -2.81 -7.73
N SER A 509 1.69 -3.32 -8.00
CA SER A 509 1.28 -3.90 -9.28
C SER A 509 1.03 -2.82 -10.34
N ASP A 510 0.88 -3.24 -11.60
CA ASP A 510 0.61 -2.33 -12.73
C ASP A 510 -0.70 -1.52 -12.58
N GLU A 511 -1.65 -2.03 -11.79
CA GLU A 511 -2.93 -1.37 -11.48
C GLU A 511 -2.85 -0.46 -10.24
N GLY A 512 -1.70 -0.46 -9.56
CA GLY A 512 -1.42 0.32 -8.37
C GLY A 512 -1.32 1.83 -8.63
N SER A 513 -1.83 2.62 -7.69
CA SER A 513 -1.83 4.09 -7.80
C SER A 513 -0.61 4.79 -7.18
N MET A 514 0.22 4.06 -6.41
CA MET A 514 1.34 4.62 -5.67
C MET A 514 2.67 4.00 -6.05
N THR A 515 3.75 4.73 -5.81
CA THR A 515 5.10 4.19 -5.97
C THR A 515 5.35 3.06 -4.96
N PRO A 516 6.21 2.07 -5.28
CA PRO A 516 6.40 0.92 -4.41
C PRO A 516 6.86 1.27 -2.99
N LEU A 517 7.73 2.28 -2.84
CA LEU A 517 8.16 2.77 -1.53
C LEU A 517 6.98 3.33 -0.73
N LEU A 518 6.24 4.28 -1.32
CA LEU A 518 5.13 4.94 -0.62
C LEU A 518 3.99 3.95 -0.31
N SER A 519 3.69 3.04 -1.25
CA SER A 519 2.75 1.94 -1.05
C SER A 519 3.07 1.12 0.20
N ALA A 520 4.32 0.66 0.35
CA ALA A 520 4.73 -0.14 1.50
C ALA A 520 4.61 0.64 2.82
N ARG A 521 5.01 1.92 2.82
CA ARG A 521 4.91 2.77 4.02
C ARG A 521 3.46 3.07 4.41
N LEU A 522 2.57 3.32 3.45
CA LEU A 522 1.14 3.51 3.70
C LEU A 522 0.48 2.24 4.27
N ARG A 523 0.82 1.07 3.70
CA ARG A 523 0.30 -0.22 4.17
C ARG A 523 0.78 -0.58 5.58
N ASN A 524 1.98 -0.15 5.98
CA ASN A 524 2.44 -0.26 7.37
C ASN A 524 1.51 0.44 8.36
N VAL A 525 0.89 1.56 7.99
CA VAL A 525 -0.07 2.26 8.86
C VAL A 525 -1.35 1.46 9.07
N PHE A 526 -1.81 0.72 8.05
CA PHE A 526 -2.93 -0.19 8.19
C PHE A 526 -2.58 -1.45 8.98
N LEU A 527 -1.34 -1.97 8.83
CA LEU A 527 -0.85 -3.06 9.67
C LEU A 527 -0.84 -2.67 11.16
N GLU A 528 -0.38 -1.46 11.47
CA GLU A 528 -0.45 -0.91 12.84
C GLU A 528 -1.88 -0.82 13.36
N LEU A 529 -2.85 -0.42 12.52
CA LEU A 529 -4.27 -0.38 12.89
C LEU A 529 -4.81 -1.78 13.25
N LEU A 530 -4.44 -2.82 12.48
CA LEU A 530 -4.82 -4.20 12.79
C LEU A 530 -4.20 -4.67 14.10
N LYS A 531 -2.93 -4.33 14.34
CA LYS A 531 -2.22 -4.67 15.58
C LYS A 531 -2.90 -4.08 16.83
N VAL A 532 -3.27 -2.80 16.79
CA VAL A 532 -3.90 -2.13 17.95
C VAL A 532 -5.35 -2.53 18.18
N SER A 533 -6.05 -2.98 17.12
CA SER A 533 -7.44 -3.43 17.24
C SER A 533 -7.56 -4.90 17.66
N TYR A 534 -6.50 -5.70 17.47
CA TYR A 534 -6.49 -7.11 17.80
C TYR A 534 -6.90 -7.44 19.25
N PRO A 535 -6.43 -6.75 20.31
CA PRO A 535 -6.84 -7.07 21.69
C PRO A 535 -8.34 -6.95 21.95
N ILE A 536 -9.08 -6.22 21.10
CA ILE A 536 -10.52 -5.99 21.24
C ILE A 536 -11.31 -6.88 20.27
N VAL A 537 -10.86 -7.02 19.02
CA VAL A 537 -11.57 -7.79 17.98
C VAL A 537 -11.21 -9.28 18.01
N GLY A 538 -9.95 -9.59 18.33
CA GLY A 538 -9.37 -10.92 18.29
C GLY A 538 -9.12 -11.43 16.86
N TYR A 539 -8.82 -12.72 16.79
CA TYR A 539 -8.62 -13.44 15.52
C TYR A 539 -9.98 -13.80 14.90
N GLN A 540 -10.40 -13.05 13.88
CA GLN A 540 -11.65 -13.24 13.12
C GLN A 540 -11.37 -13.23 11.61
N SER A 541 -12.34 -13.68 10.80
CA SER A 541 -12.20 -13.76 9.33
C SER A 541 -11.88 -12.41 8.68
N GLU A 542 -12.53 -11.34 9.13
CA GLU A 542 -12.48 -10.02 8.51
C GLU A 542 -11.12 -9.33 8.75
N PRO A 543 -10.57 -9.25 9.98
CA PRO A 543 -9.20 -8.77 10.21
C PRO A 543 -8.13 -9.61 9.50
N VAL A 544 -8.29 -10.94 9.44
CA VAL A 544 -7.33 -11.83 8.77
C VAL A 544 -7.34 -11.61 7.26
N SER A 545 -8.52 -11.51 6.64
CA SER A 545 -8.65 -11.17 5.22
C SER A 545 -8.00 -9.81 4.92
N SER A 546 -8.25 -8.80 5.78
CA SER A 546 -7.64 -7.48 5.65
C SER A 546 -6.13 -7.51 5.78
N LEU A 547 -5.58 -8.29 6.72
CA LEU A 547 -4.14 -8.50 6.84
C LEU A 547 -3.55 -9.09 5.56
N LEU A 548 -4.19 -10.12 4.99
CA LEU A 548 -3.73 -10.74 3.74
C LEU A 548 -3.74 -9.74 2.58
N SER A 549 -4.78 -8.90 2.47
CA SER A 549 -4.84 -7.81 1.49
C SER A 549 -3.76 -6.75 1.72
N ILE A 550 -3.47 -6.38 2.97
CA ILE A 550 -2.39 -5.44 3.32
C ILE A 550 -1.02 -5.99 2.94
N LEU A 551 -0.73 -7.26 3.23
CA LEU A 551 0.57 -7.85 2.96
C LEU A 551 0.78 -8.10 1.46
N SER A 552 -0.22 -8.68 0.78
CA SER A 552 -0.13 -9.01 -0.65
C SER A 552 -0.29 -7.78 -1.55
N ALA A 553 -1.29 -6.92 -1.30
CA ALA A 553 -1.61 -5.72 -2.07
C ALA A 553 -1.58 -5.93 -3.59
N GLY A 554 -2.25 -6.99 -4.08
CA GLY A 554 -2.31 -7.31 -5.50
C GLY A 554 -1.02 -7.88 -6.09
N ARG A 555 0.03 -8.04 -5.30
CA ARG A 555 1.29 -8.66 -5.73
C ARG A 555 1.11 -10.16 -5.95
N ASN A 556 1.62 -10.66 -7.07
CA ASN A 556 1.54 -12.06 -7.46
C ASN A 556 2.93 -12.67 -7.70
N TYR A 557 2.96 -13.94 -8.11
CA TYR A 557 4.17 -14.70 -8.38
C TYR A 557 5.14 -14.01 -9.37
N TRP A 558 4.60 -13.32 -10.38
CA TRP A 558 5.38 -12.68 -11.45
C TRP A 558 6.11 -11.41 -10.98
N ASP A 559 5.60 -10.78 -9.92
CA ASP A 559 6.19 -9.59 -9.31
C ASP A 559 7.39 -9.90 -8.41
N ILE A 560 7.67 -11.18 -8.16
CA ILE A 560 8.82 -11.61 -7.35
C ILE A 560 10.11 -11.47 -8.18
N SER A 561 11.00 -10.57 -7.75
CA SER A 561 12.19 -10.16 -8.49
C SER A 561 13.38 -9.82 -7.57
N ASN A 562 14.61 -10.05 -8.06
CA ASN A 562 15.86 -9.63 -7.40
C ASN A 562 16.11 -8.11 -7.46
N LYS A 563 15.30 -7.37 -8.23
CA LYS A 563 15.49 -5.93 -8.42
C LYS A 563 14.77 -5.08 -7.37
N GLU A 564 13.98 -5.70 -6.51
CA GLU A 564 13.37 -4.99 -5.38
C GLU A 564 14.45 -4.59 -4.39
N ASN A 565 14.56 -3.29 -4.16
CA ASN A 565 15.63 -2.73 -3.35
C ASN A 565 15.08 -2.04 -2.10
N LEU A 566 13.96 -2.49 -1.51
CA LEU A 566 13.48 -1.92 -0.24
C LEU A 566 14.36 -2.39 0.93
N SER A 567 14.65 -1.49 1.86
CA SER A 567 15.28 -1.89 3.12
C SER A 567 14.28 -2.61 4.02
N GLU A 568 14.75 -3.42 4.97
CA GLU A 568 13.88 -4.16 5.91
C GLU A 568 12.90 -3.24 6.66
N LYS A 569 13.31 -2.01 7.00
CA LYS A 569 12.45 -1.04 7.69
C LYS A 569 11.37 -0.44 6.79
N GLN A 570 11.56 -0.48 5.47
CA GLN A 570 10.65 0.10 4.48
C GLN A 570 9.71 -0.94 3.89
N ASP A 571 10.11 -2.21 3.89
CA ASP A 571 9.31 -3.32 3.41
C ASP A 571 8.27 -3.75 4.44
N ILE A 572 7.02 -3.79 4.03
CA ILE A 572 5.86 -4.25 4.81
C ILE A 572 6.00 -5.70 5.24
N LEU A 573 6.54 -6.58 4.38
CA LEU A 573 6.67 -8.00 4.70
C LEU A 573 7.73 -8.20 5.78
N ALA A 574 8.87 -7.51 5.66
CA ALA A 574 9.88 -7.49 6.70
C ALA A 574 9.38 -6.83 7.99
N SER A 575 8.56 -5.77 7.88
CA SER A 575 7.94 -5.13 9.04
C SER A 575 7.06 -6.12 9.82
N MET A 576 6.24 -6.93 9.13
CA MET A 576 5.45 -8.00 9.75
C MET A 576 6.34 -9.08 10.40
N VAL A 577 7.39 -9.53 9.71
CA VAL A 577 8.30 -10.58 10.23
C VAL A 577 9.12 -10.09 11.43
N ASN A 578 9.42 -8.80 11.52
CA ASN A 578 10.19 -8.21 12.61
C ASN A 578 9.33 -7.74 13.80
N ASP A 579 8.01 -7.71 13.66
CA ASP A 579 7.09 -7.36 14.75
C ASP A 579 6.57 -8.63 15.45
N ASP A 580 7.15 -8.93 16.61
CA ASP A 580 6.83 -10.13 17.38
C ASP A 580 5.36 -10.16 17.85
N LEU A 581 4.74 -9.00 18.12
CA LEU A 581 3.32 -8.93 18.50
C LEU A 581 2.41 -9.21 17.31
N ALA A 582 2.72 -8.65 16.14
CA ALA A 582 1.96 -8.91 14.93
C ALA A 582 2.03 -10.40 14.54
N LEU A 583 3.21 -11.01 14.68
CA LEU A 583 3.40 -12.46 14.52
C LEU A 583 2.57 -13.26 15.53
N GLU A 584 2.59 -12.90 16.81
CA GLU A 584 1.79 -13.58 17.85
C GLU A 584 0.28 -13.47 17.57
N PHE A 585 -0.20 -12.27 17.23
CA PHE A 585 -1.62 -12.00 17.05
C PHE A 585 -2.22 -12.68 15.82
N PHE A 586 -1.48 -12.77 14.72
CA PHE A 586 -2.03 -13.29 13.47
C PHE A 586 -1.35 -14.57 13.00
N PHE A 587 -0.03 -14.57 12.89
CA PHE A 587 0.71 -15.70 12.31
C PHE A 587 0.68 -16.93 13.22
N GLN A 588 0.94 -16.75 14.52
CA GLN A 588 0.89 -17.85 15.49
C GLN A 588 -0.53 -18.37 15.66
N GLN A 589 -1.56 -17.50 15.64
CA GLN A 589 -2.95 -17.94 15.68
C GLN A 589 -3.34 -18.78 14.46
N ALA A 590 -2.89 -18.39 13.26
CA ALA A 590 -3.10 -19.18 12.06
C ALA A 590 -2.38 -20.54 12.13
N LEU A 591 -1.14 -20.56 12.64
CA LEU A 591 -0.37 -21.79 12.88
C LEU A 591 -1.07 -22.72 13.89
N ASP A 592 -1.54 -22.19 15.01
CA ASP A 592 -2.23 -22.95 16.06
C ASP A 592 -3.51 -23.63 15.57
N ARG A 593 -4.10 -23.12 14.49
CA ARG A 593 -5.34 -23.64 13.86
C ARG A 593 -5.07 -24.47 12.61
N TYR A 594 -3.84 -24.55 12.14
CA TYR A 594 -3.47 -25.32 10.95
C TYR A 594 -3.37 -26.84 11.25
N PRO A 595 -3.83 -27.74 10.35
CA PRO A 595 -4.51 -27.51 9.08
C PRO A 595 -6.05 -27.46 9.15
N TYR A 596 -6.66 -27.40 10.34
CA TYR A 596 -8.11 -27.25 10.48
C TYR A 596 -8.63 -25.98 9.79
N GLU A 597 -7.96 -24.85 9.99
CA GLU A 597 -8.07 -23.66 9.15
C GLU A 597 -6.86 -23.61 8.20
N PHE A 598 -7.06 -24.03 6.96
CA PHE A 598 -5.96 -24.28 6.03
C PHE A 598 -5.37 -23.00 5.40
N LEU A 599 -6.24 -22.18 4.80
CA LEU A 599 -5.83 -21.06 3.96
C LEU A 599 -5.01 -19.97 4.69
N PRO A 600 -5.40 -19.48 5.88
CA PRO A 600 -4.70 -18.34 6.51
C PRO A 600 -3.21 -18.61 6.72
N PHE A 601 -2.85 -19.78 7.25
CA PHE A 601 -1.45 -20.11 7.52
C PHE A 601 -0.62 -20.29 6.25
N ILE A 602 -1.15 -21.03 5.26
CA ILE A 602 -0.45 -21.30 4.00
C ILE A 602 -0.28 -20.01 3.19
N THR A 603 -1.30 -19.14 3.12
CA THR A 603 -1.22 -17.86 2.44
C THR A 603 -0.28 -16.88 3.12
N LEU A 604 -0.25 -16.86 4.46
CA LEU A 604 0.75 -16.08 5.20
C LEU A 604 2.17 -16.61 4.92
N CYS A 605 2.38 -17.92 4.93
CA CYS A 605 3.68 -18.50 4.61
C CYS A 605 4.13 -18.15 3.19
N ARG A 606 3.25 -18.25 2.19
CA ARG A 606 3.55 -17.87 0.80
C ARG A 606 3.89 -16.39 0.69
N THR A 607 3.07 -15.54 1.29
CA THR A 607 3.24 -14.08 1.23
C THR A 607 4.54 -13.65 1.91
N LEU A 608 4.78 -14.09 3.15
CA LEU A 608 5.97 -13.72 3.92
C LEU A 608 7.26 -14.33 3.37
N ALA A 609 7.21 -15.52 2.75
CA ALA A 609 8.37 -16.10 2.07
C ALA A 609 8.85 -15.27 0.87
N SER A 610 7.99 -14.41 0.30
CA SER A 610 8.35 -13.51 -0.80
C SER A 610 9.06 -12.22 -0.36
N ALA A 611 9.36 -12.06 0.94
CA ALA A 611 10.07 -10.90 1.49
C ALA A 611 11.53 -10.83 1.00
N THR A 612 11.76 -10.16 -0.12
CA THR A 612 13.08 -10.03 -0.75
C THR A 612 14.07 -9.20 0.06
N SER A 613 13.59 -8.27 0.91
CA SER A 613 14.43 -7.41 1.76
C SER A 613 15.11 -8.16 2.90
N LEU A 614 14.58 -9.31 3.33
CA LEU A 614 15.10 -10.09 4.45
C LEU A 614 16.29 -10.98 4.08
N ARG A 615 16.76 -11.02 2.83
CA ARG A 615 17.78 -11.99 2.36
C ARG A 615 19.04 -12.07 3.21
N GLU A 616 19.49 -10.92 3.71
CA GLU A 616 20.70 -10.80 4.52
C GLU A 616 20.40 -10.90 6.04
N SER A 617 19.12 -10.98 6.40
CA SER A 617 18.63 -11.08 7.77
C SER A 617 18.73 -12.50 8.32
N ASP A 618 18.94 -12.60 9.63
CA ASP A 618 18.85 -13.86 10.38
C ASP A 618 17.44 -14.48 10.30
N ARG A 619 16.40 -13.66 10.06
CA ARG A 619 15.00 -14.10 9.93
C ARG A 619 14.64 -14.55 8.50
N SER A 620 15.54 -14.48 7.52
CA SER A 620 15.30 -14.89 6.11
C SER A 620 14.74 -16.31 5.95
N GLN A 621 15.19 -17.23 6.79
CA GLN A 621 14.83 -18.65 6.74
C GLN A 621 13.72 -19.02 7.74
N MET A 622 13.14 -18.04 8.45
CA MET A 622 12.15 -18.29 9.50
C MET A 622 10.97 -19.13 9.00
N ILE A 623 10.34 -18.70 7.90
CA ILE A 623 9.18 -19.40 7.32
C ILE A 623 9.56 -20.78 6.81
N LEU A 624 10.69 -20.91 6.08
CA LEU A 624 11.10 -22.19 5.53
C LEU A 624 11.47 -23.19 6.62
N ASN A 625 12.17 -22.75 7.67
CA ASN A 625 12.52 -23.60 8.81
C ASN A 625 11.29 -24.03 9.60
N LEU A 626 10.30 -23.15 9.77
CA LEU A 626 9.03 -23.50 10.37
C LEU A 626 8.32 -24.58 9.53
N LEU A 627 8.22 -24.40 8.21
CA LEU A 627 7.56 -25.38 7.33
C LEU A 627 8.27 -26.75 7.29
N ARG A 628 9.59 -26.79 7.52
CA ARG A 628 10.36 -28.04 7.67
C ARG A 628 10.09 -28.75 9.00
N ALA A 629 9.79 -28.00 10.05
CA ALA A 629 9.63 -28.50 11.41
C ALA A 629 8.50 -27.76 12.13
N THR A 630 7.28 -27.99 11.69
CA THR A 630 6.07 -27.41 12.26
C THR A 630 5.76 -28.12 13.58
N PRO A 631 5.61 -27.40 14.70
CA PRO A 631 5.58 -28.00 16.03
C PRO A 631 4.28 -28.74 16.35
N THR A 632 3.16 -28.25 15.81
CA THR A 632 1.81 -28.72 16.17
C THR A 632 1.00 -29.06 14.93
N LEU A 633 -0.05 -29.87 15.11
CA LEU A 633 -1.01 -30.23 14.08
C LEU A 633 -2.43 -30.18 14.67
N THR A 634 -3.30 -29.34 14.11
CA THR A 634 -4.68 -29.14 14.59
C THR A 634 -5.71 -29.74 13.64
N PHE A 635 -6.58 -30.62 14.14
CA PHE A 635 -7.59 -31.33 13.35
C PHE A 635 -8.76 -31.78 14.22
N VAL A 636 -9.80 -32.37 13.59
CA VAL A 636 -10.93 -32.96 14.32
C VAL A 636 -10.57 -34.38 14.74
N LEU A 637 -10.50 -34.64 16.04
CA LEU A 637 -10.28 -35.97 16.59
C LEU A 637 -11.42 -36.91 16.15
N PRO A 638 -11.14 -38.05 15.52
CA PRO A 638 -12.18 -38.88 14.94
C PRO A 638 -13.16 -39.41 15.98
N ASP A 639 -14.45 -39.50 15.64
CA ASP A 639 -15.50 -39.95 16.57
C ASP A 639 -15.25 -41.36 17.13
N TYR A 640 -14.62 -42.21 16.32
CA TYR A 640 -14.29 -43.58 16.70
C TYR A 640 -13.09 -43.65 17.67
N PHE A 641 -12.27 -42.60 17.77
CA PHE A 641 -11.10 -42.58 18.63
C PHE A 641 -11.51 -42.18 20.06
N GLN A 642 -11.23 -43.05 21.03
CA GLN A 642 -11.52 -42.87 22.46
C GLN A 642 -10.30 -43.19 23.35
N GLU A 643 -9.17 -43.51 22.74
CA GLU A 643 -7.99 -44.04 23.41
C GLU A 643 -7.05 -42.90 23.80
N TYR A 644 -7.53 -42.04 24.71
CA TYR A 644 -6.75 -40.97 25.34
C TYR A 644 -7.06 -40.88 26.83
N GLU A 645 -6.12 -40.37 27.61
CA GLU A 645 -6.30 -40.03 29.01
C GLU A 645 -6.15 -38.52 29.21
N LEU A 646 -6.98 -37.93 30.06
CA LEU A 646 -6.83 -36.53 30.43
C LEU A 646 -5.58 -36.37 31.28
N ALA A 647 -4.77 -35.37 30.94
CA ALA A 647 -3.55 -35.04 31.64
C ALA A 647 -3.70 -33.66 32.26
N GLN A 648 -3.09 -33.43 33.43
CA GLN A 648 -3.10 -32.13 34.11
C GLN A 648 -4.53 -31.61 34.41
N GLU A 649 -5.45 -32.50 34.82
CA GLU A 649 -6.83 -32.12 35.16
C GLU A 649 -6.90 -31.02 36.25
N ASP A 650 -5.92 -31.00 37.16
CA ASP A 650 -5.82 -29.99 38.23
C ASP A 650 -5.59 -28.56 37.68
N GLU A 651 -5.09 -28.41 36.45
CA GLU A 651 -4.75 -27.12 35.82
C GLU A 651 -5.85 -26.59 34.88
N ASN A 652 -6.93 -27.35 34.64
CA ASN A 652 -8.03 -27.02 33.71
C ASN A 652 -7.56 -26.64 32.29
N THR A 653 -6.45 -27.22 31.82
CA THR A 653 -5.84 -26.91 30.51
C THR A 653 -6.47 -27.65 29.33
N ASN A 654 -7.47 -28.51 29.58
CA ASN A 654 -8.06 -29.44 28.60
C ASN A 654 -7.01 -30.30 27.88
N THR A 655 -5.89 -30.59 28.55
CA THR A 655 -4.78 -31.38 28.02
C THR A 655 -5.09 -32.87 28.11
N PHE A 656 -4.64 -33.63 27.12
CA PHE A 656 -4.76 -35.08 27.10
C PHE A 656 -3.52 -35.73 26.48
N CYS A 657 -3.34 -37.02 26.76
CA CYS A 657 -2.27 -37.85 26.23
C CYS A 657 -2.86 -39.04 25.46
N LEU A 658 -2.31 -39.35 24.29
CA LEU A 658 -2.75 -40.50 23.49
C LEU A 658 -2.33 -41.83 24.12
N LEU A 659 -3.25 -42.78 24.24
CA LEU A 659 -2.97 -44.14 24.66
C LEU A 659 -2.65 -45.07 23.47
N GLN A 660 -3.10 -44.70 22.27
CA GLN A 660 -2.86 -45.42 21.03
C GLN A 660 -2.49 -44.47 19.90
N ASP A 661 -1.78 -45.02 18.90
CA ASP A 661 -1.40 -44.28 17.71
C ASP A 661 -2.61 -43.86 16.87
N ILE A 662 -2.59 -42.64 16.32
CA ILE A 662 -3.59 -42.16 15.36
C ILE A 662 -2.96 -42.11 13.96
N PRO A 663 -3.41 -42.94 13.00
CA PRO A 663 -3.00 -42.80 11.61
C PRO A 663 -3.72 -41.62 10.95
N ILE A 664 -3.01 -40.52 10.71
CA ILE A 664 -3.58 -39.32 10.07
C ILE A 664 -3.85 -39.54 8.59
N ILE A 665 -3.00 -40.32 7.93
CA ILE A 665 -3.17 -40.78 6.55
C ILE A 665 -3.04 -42.29 6.55
N SER A 666 -4.04 -42.98 6.00
CA SER A 666 -4.03 -44.43 5.86
C SER A 666 -4.54 -44.88 4.49
N LEU A 667 -4.17 -46.10 4.10
CA LEU A 667 -4.68 -46.69 2.87
C LEU A 667 -6.09 -47.23 3.08
N SER A 668 -6.97 -46.92 2.11
CA SER A 668 -8.29 -47.56 2.03
C SER A 668 -8.14 -49.08 2.01
N PRO A 669 -9.04 -49.85 2.65
CA PRO A 669 -8.92 -51.31 2.75
C PRO A 669 -8.74 -52.03 1.40
N SER A 670 -9.34 -51.51 0.33
CA SER A 670 -9.23 -52.02 -1.04
C SER A 670 -7.87 -51.78 -1.70
N TRP A 671 -7.04 -50.90 -1.13
CA TRP A 671 -5.74 -50.47 -1.67
C TRP A 671 -4.54 -51.01 -0.87
N ARG A 672 -4.73 -51.52 0.35
CA ARG A 672 -3.67 -52.09 1.21
C ARG A 672 -2.91 -53.28 0.60
N GLY A 673 -3.48 -53.94 -0.41
CA GLY A 673 -2.81 -55.01 -1.17
C GLY A 673 -2.05 -54.53 -2.43
N ARG A 674 -2.19 -53.26 -2.80
CA ARG A 674 -1.63 -52.69 -4.05
C ARG A 674 -0.48 -51.72 -3.79
N ARG A 675 -0.41 -51.13 -2.60
CA ARG A 675 0.62 -50.16 -2.20
C ARG A 675 1.12 -50.45 -0.80
N VAL A 676 2.35 -50.05 -0.52
CA VAL A 676 2.94 -50.08 0.81
C VAL A 676 2.35 -48.93 1.63
N GLU A 677 1.86 -49.24 2.82
CA GLU A 677 1.35 -48.23 3.77
C GLU A 677 2.55 -47.44 4.31
N ASP A 678 2.51 -46.11 4.17
CA ASP A 678 3.54 -45.21 4.69
C ASP A 678 3.13 -44.77 6.10
N ASP A 679 3.87 -45.22 7.11
CA ASP A 679 3.61 -44.92 8.52
C ASP A 679 4.10 -43.52 8.95
N ALA A 680 4.61 -42.70 8.02
CA ALA A 680 5.17 -41.38 8.34
C ALA A 680 4.19 -40.35 8.90
N TYR A 681 2.88 -40.52 8.65
CA TYR A 681 1.82 -39.63 9.15
C TYR A 681 0.97 -40.35 10.19
N ARG A 682 1.63 -40.89 11.20
CA ARG A 682 1.02 -41.54 12.36
C ARG A 682 1.46 -40.79 13.61
N ILE A 683 0.50 -40.23 14.36
CA ILE A 683 0.78 -39.63 15.65
C ILE A 683 0.95 -40.77 16.67
N PRO A 684 2.11 -40.90 17.32
CA PRO A 684 2.36 -42.02 18.22
C PRO A 684 1.60 -41.88 19.55
N ALA A 685 1.35 -43.00 20.21
CA ALA A 685 0.93 -43.04 21.60
C ALA A 685 1.95 -42.30 22.49
N GLY A 686 1.47 -41.62 23.52
CA GLY A 686 2.26 -40.75 24.39
C GLY A 686 2.38 -39.30 23.92
N THR A 687 1.88 -38.96 22.73
CA THR A 687 1.81 -37.57 22.27
C THR A 687 0.73 -36.81 23.05
N TYR A 688 1.09 -35.60 23.50
CA TYR A 688 0.19 -34.68 24.17
C TYR A 688 -0.60 -33.84 23.17
N GLY A 689 -1.82 -33.49 23.54
CA GLY A 689 -2.65 -32.55 22.82
C GLY A 689 -3.55 -31.76 23.75
N ARG A 690 -4.19 -30.73 23.21
CA ARG A 690 -5.21 -29.92 23.90
C ARG A 690 -6.49 -29.86 23.09
N PHE A 691 -7.64 -29.93 23.75
CA PHE A 691 -8.91 -29.58 23.10
C PHE A 691 -8.97 -28.06 22.92
N VAL A 692 -9.18 -27.61 21.68
CA VAL A 692 -9.21 -26.18 21.31
C VAL A 692 -10.59 -25.57 21.55
N THR A 693 -11.63 -26.40 21.62
CA THR A 693 -13.01 -25.97 21.89
C THR A 693 -13.61 -26.72 23.07
N ASP A 694 -14.38 -26.02 23.92
CA ASP A 694 -15.11 -26.64 25.04
C ASP A 694 -16.27 -27.52 24.54
N THR A 695 -16.81 -27.18 23.36
CA THR A 695 -17.87 -27.92 22.70
C THR A 695 -17.39 -28.37 21.32
N GLY A 696 -16.63 -29.47 21.28
CA GLY A 696 -16.17 -30.06 20.03
C GLY A 696 -15.07 -31.09 20.24
N ARG A 697 -14.59 -31.65 19.13
CA ARG A 697 -13.46 -32.59 19.09
C ARG A 697 -12.26 -32.00 18.34
N VAL A 698 -12.16 -30.67 18.23
CA VAL A 698 -11.00 -30.03 17.62
C VAL A 698 -9.84 -30.10 18.60
N VAL A 699 -8.75 -30.73 18.18
CA VAL A 699 -7.57 -30.95 19.01
C VAL A 699 -6.34 -30.37 18.33
N SER A 700 -5.46 -29.78 19.15
CA SER A 700 -4.13 -29.36 18.72
C SER A 700 -3.13 -30.33 19.33
N MET A 701 -2.43 -31.07 18.48
CA MET A 701 -1.50 -32.13 18.88
C MET A 701 -0.06 -31.64 18.80
N GLU A 702 0.76 -31.94 19.81
CA GLU A 702 2.21 -31.71 19.82
C GLU A 702 2.92 -32.74 18.92
N TYR A 703 2.72 -32.60 17.62
CA TYR A 703 3.26 -33.50 16.59
C TYR A 703 4.20 -32.73 15.65
N PRO A 704 5.51 -32.69 15.98
CA PRO A 704 6.52 -32.10 15.10
C PRO A 704 6.57 -32.82 13.76
N HIS A 705 6.33 -32.10 12.67
CA HIS A 705 6.29 -32.66 11.33
C HIS A 705 6.77 -31.68 10.26
N SER A 706 7.12 -32.20 9.09
CA SER A 706 7.40 -31.38 7.91
C SER A 706 6.10 -31.06 7.19
N THR A 707 5.67 -29.79 7.25
CA THR A 707 4.52 -29.32 6.47
C THR A 707 4.81 -29.39 4.98
N ILE A 708 6.05 -29.12 4.54
CA ILE A 708 6.46 -29.28 3.12
C ILE A 708 6.17 -30.71 2.64
N SER A 709 6.59 -31.71 3.41
CA SER A 709 6.37 -33.11 3.06
C SER A 709 4.90 -33.49 3.12
N LEU A 710 4.18 -33.03 4.15
CA LEU A 710 2.75 -33.27 4.32
C LEU A 710 1.94 -32.72 3.15
N LEU A 711 2.24 -31.50 2.71
CA LEU A 711 1.56 -30.86 1.57
C LEU A 711 1.83 -31.61 0.25
N GLY A 712 3.08 -32.02 0.01
CA GLY A 712 3.41 -32.85 -1.16
C GLY A 712 2.62 -34.15 -1.19
N ARG A 713 2.51 -34.82 -0.04
CA ARG A 713 1.69 -36.04 0.10
C ARG A 713 0.20 -35.77 -0.06
N ARG A 714 -0.34 -34.68 0.49
CA ARG A 714 -1.77 -34.33 0.35
C ARG A 714 -2.15 -34.00 -1.10
N LEU A 715 -1.27 -33.35 -1.86
CA LEU A 715 -1.50 -33.13 -3.30
C LEU A 715 -1.63 -34.45 -4.07
N GLU A 716 -0.74 -35.42 -3.79
CA GLU A 716 -0.84 -36.75 -4.42
C GLU A 716 -2.16 -37.45 -4.04
N ILE A 717 -2.53 -37.42 -2.76
CA ILE A 717 -3.77 -38.03 -2.27
C ILE A 717 -4.98 -37.39 -2.95
N ASN A 718 -4.95 -36.09 -3.24
CA ASN A 718 -6.05 -35.40 -3.89
C ASN A 718 -6.32 -35.90 -5.32
N LEU A 719 -5.31 -36.46 -6.00
CA LEU A 719 -5.46 -37.13 -7.30
C LEU A 719 -5.99 -38.57 -7.18
N MET A 720 -5.92 -39.16 -5.99
CA MET A 720 -6.27 -40.56 -5.71
C MET A 720 -7.26 -40.67 -4.54
N LYS A 721 -8.31 -39.83 -4.55
CA LYS A 721 -9.27 -39.68 -3.44
C LYS A 721 -9.84 -41.01 -2.92
N GLU A 722 -10.08 -41.98 -3.80
CA GLU A 722 -10.64 -43.29 -3.41
C GLU A 722 -9.63 -44.21 -2.71
N GLY A 723 -8.32 -43.96 -2.89
CA GLY A 723 -7.25 -44.83 -2.43
C GLY A 723 -6.82 -44.61 -0.98
N TYR A 724 -7.17 -43.46 -0.40
CA TYR A 724 -6.66 -43.00 0.88
C TYR A 724 -7.78 -42.51 1.80
N GLN A 725 -7.57 -42.67 3.09
CA GLN A 725 -8.36 -42.06 4.15
C GLN A 725 -7.46 -41.06 4.89
N SER A 726 -7.94 -39.83 5.07
CA SER A 726 -7.21 -38.72 5.70
C SER A 726 -8.07 -38.10 6.78
N GLU A 727 -7.58 -38.07 8.01
CA GLU A 727 -8.24 -37.40 9.14
C GLU A 727 -8.16 -35.87 9.03
N LEU A 728 -7.35 -35.34 8.10
CA LEU A 728 -7.26 -33.92 7.77
C LEU A 728 -8.27 -33.49 6.69
N GLY A 729 -9.10 -34.43 6.19
CA GLY A 729 -9.92 -34.22 5.01
C GLY A 729 -9.11 -34.12 3.70
N MET A 730 -9.83 -33.95 2.60
CA MET A 730 -9.27 -33.76 1.25
C MET A 730 -9.11 -32.28 0.95
N LEU A 731 -8.08 -31.95 0.16
CA LEU A 731 -7.85 -30.56 -0.25
C LEU A 731 -8.99 -30.08 -1.15
N GLN A 732 -9.55 -28.93 -0.81
CA GLN A 732 -10.47 -28.20 -1.68
C GLN A 732 -9.71 -27.62 -2.89
N PRO A 733 -10.42 -27.24 -3.97
CA PRO A 733 -9.79 -26.65 -5.15
C PRO A 733 -8.91 -25.42 -4.85
N GLU A 734 -9.39 -24.51 -4.01
CA GLU A 734 -8.67 -23.29 -3.61
C GLU A 734 -7.44 -23.62 -2.76
N GLU A 735 -7.54 -24.61 -1.86
CA GLU A 735 -6.42 -25.11 -1.07
C GLU A 735 -5.37 -25.78 -1.97
N THR A 736 -5.80 -26.48 -3.03
CA THR A 736 -4.91 -27.10 -4.01
C THR A 736 -4.12 -26.05 -4.77
N ALA A 737 -4.78 -25.01 -5.29
CA ALA A 737 -4.13 -23.88 -5.94
C ALA A 737 -3.10 -23.22 -5.00
N GLU A 738 -3.51 -22.92 -3.77
CA GLU A 738 -2.69 -22.21 -2.80
C GLU A 738 -1.43 -23.00 -2.38
N VAL A 739 -1.54 -24.34 -2.25
CA VAL A 739 -0.36 -25.21 -2.02
C VAL A 739 0.61 -25.18 -3.19
N ILE A 740 0.11 -25.25 -4.42
CA ILE A 740 0.96 -25.21 -5.61
C ILE A 740 1.64 -23.84 -5.74
N SER A 741 0.92 -22.75 -5.48
CA SER A 741 1.47 -21.39 -5.44
C SER A 741 2.49 -21.20 -4.33
N LEU A 742 2.31 -21.82 -3.15
CA LEU A 742 3.32 -21.82 -2.09
C LEU A 742 4.61 -22.48 -2.58
N PHE A 743 4.52 -23.68 -3.16
CA PHE A 743 5.69 -24.37 -3.70
C PHE A 743 6.38 -23.55 -4.80
N ALA A 744 5.63 -22.99 -5.75
CA ALA A 744 6.16 -22.13 -6.80
C ALA A 744 6.93 -20.94 -6.21
N THR A 745 6.35 -20.28 -5.20
CA THR A 745 6.95 -19.11 -4.53
C THR A 745 8.24 -19.48 -3.79
N LEU A 746 8.21 -20.56 -2.99
CA LEU A 746 9.38 -21.03 -2.24
C LEU A 746 10.55 -21.40 -3.17
N ILE A 747 10.26 -22.14 -4.24
CA ILE A 747 11.27 -22.57 -5.22
C ILE A 747 11.84 -21.37 -5.98
N ARG A 748 10.98 -20.42 -6.39
CA ARG A 748 11.43 -19.19 -7.05
C ARG A 748 12.33 -18.38 -6.13
N MET A 749 11.94 -18.20 -4.86
CA MET A 749 12.74 -17.45 -3.89
C MET A 749 14.09 -18.11 -3.61
N ASP A 750 14.13 -19.44 -3.46
CA ASP A 750 15.37 -20.19 -3.31
C ASP A 750 16.31 -19.99 -4.52
N HIS A 751 15.76 -20.07 -5.74
CA HIS A 751 16.51 -19.80 -6.97
C HIS A 751 17.06 -18.36 -7.03
N LEU A 752 16.22 -17.39 -6.70
CA LEU A 752 16.56 -15.97 -6.71
C LEU A 752 17.64 -15.61 -5.67
N ASN A 753 17.61 -16.26 -4.51
CA ASN A 753 18.62 -16.12 -3.46
C ASN A 753 19.96 -16.74 -3.89
N ALA A 754 19.92 -17.93 -4.50
CA ALA A 754 21.13 -18.59 -5.00
C ALA A 754 21.79 -17.83 -6.17
N ALA A 755 21.00 -17.17 -7.03
CA ALA A 755 21.49 -16.38 -8.15
C ALA A 755 22.15 -15.05 -7.74
N GLY A 756 21.86 -14.53 -6.54
CA GLY A 756 22.39 -13.25 -6.03
C GLY A 756 23.74 -13.36 -5.32
N GLY A 757 24.17 -14.56 -4.93
CA GLY A 757 25.51 -14.78 -4.38
C GLY A 757 26.58 -14.83 -5.47
N GLU A 758 27.75 -14.23 -5.24
CA GLU A 758 28.94 -14.29 -6.11
C GLU A 758 29.55 -15.72 -6.28
N SER A 759 28.74 -16.78 -6.23
CA SER A 759 29.16 -18.12 -6.61
C SER A 759 29.16 -18.27 -8.14
N THR A 760 30.15 -17.64 -8.79
CA THR A 760 30.61 -18.04 -10.11
C THR A 760 31.08 -19.50 -10.05
N GLY A 761 30.22 -20.48 -10.34
CA GLY A 761 30.68 -21.87 -10.45
C GLY A 761 29.70 -23.03 -10.31
N ALA A 762 28.39 -22.85 -10.13
CA ALA A 762 27.46 -23.99 -10.02
C ALA A 762 26.48 -24.05 -11.21
N LEU A 763 26.98 -24.39 -12.40
CA LEU A 763 26.14 -24.70 -13.59
C LEU A 763 25.37 -26.04 -13.47
N VAL A 764 25.27 -26.60 -12.27
CA VAL A 764 24.44 -27.76 -11.93
C VAL A 764 23.86 -27.48 -10.54
N PHE A 765 22.61 -27.05 -10.48
CA PHE A 765 21.83 -27.05 -9.23
C PHE A 765 21.54 -28.51 -8.86
N SER A 766 22.49 -29.16 -8.18
CA SER A 766 22.28 -30.50 -7.65
C SER A 766 21.35 -30.39 -6.46
N ASP A 767 20.11 -30.88 -6.65
CA ASP A 767 19.13 -31.19 -5.62
C ASP A 767 18.59 -29.98 -4.83
N ASN A 768 17.52 -29.37 -5.34
CA ASN A 768 16.74 -28.39 -4.57
C ASN A 768 16.15 -29.09 -3.33
N ASP A 769 16.59 -28.66 -2.15
CA ASP A 769 16.23 -29.25 -0.85
C ASP A 769 14.71 -29.26 -0.60
N ILE A 770 14.00 -28.23 -1.07
CA ILE A 770 12.53 -28.13 -0.94
C ILE A 770 11.84 -29.25 -1.73
N LEU A 771 12.34 -29.55 -2.94
CA LEU A 771 11.79 -30.63 -3.77
C LEU A 771 12.06 -32.02 -3.18
N HIS A 772 13.22 -32.21 -2.55
CA HIS A 772 13.54 -33.46 -1.87
C HIS A 772 12.66 -33.67 -0.64
N GLU A 773 12.48 -32.63 0.17
CA GLU A 773 11.63 -32.70 1.37
C GLU A 773 10.15 -32.95 0.99
N ALA A 774 9.64 -32.26 -0.03
CA ALA A 774 8.29 -32.47 -0.56
C ALA A 774 8.10 -33.91 -1.10
N LYS A 775 9.16 -34.50 -1.70
CA LYS A 775 9.13 -35.85 -2.27
C LYS A 775 9.15 -36.96 -1.22
N LYS A 776 9.69 -36.73 -0.03
CA LYS A 776 10.03 -37.75 0.99
C LYS A 776 8.96 -38.82 1.23
N HIS A 777 7.68 -38.44 1.20
CA HIS A 777 6.54 -39.33 1.42
C HIS A 777 5.56 -39.44 0.22
N ILE A 778 5.92 -38.88 -0.94
CA ILE A 778 5.18 -39.09 -2.20
C ILE A 778 5.55 -40.48 -2.71
N ASP A 779 4.54 -41.35 -2.82
CA ASP A 779 4.58 -42.77 -3.21
C ASP A 779 5.99 -43.40 -3.32
N ALA A 780 6.59 -43.70 -2.16
CA ALA A 780 7.98 -44.12 -1.98
C ALA A 780 8.42 -45.34 -2.83
N GLY A 781 7.47 -46.06 -3.46
CA GLY A 781 7.72 -47.21 -4.33
C GLY A 781 7.68 -46.95 -5.85
N SER A 782 7.12 -45.84 -6.35
CA SER A 782 6.94 -45.60 -7.81
C SER A 782 7.93 -44.61 -8.42
N GLY A 783 8.71 -43.91 -7.59
CA GLY A 783 9.63 -42.87 -8.06
C GLY A 783 8.94 -41.57 -8.50
N ARG A 784 7.64 -41.42 -8.19
CA ARG A 784 6.92 -40.15 -8.35
C ARG A 784 7.56 -39.03 -7.52
N ASP A 785 7.35 -37.80 -7.97
CA ASP A 785 7.76 -36.61 -7.27
C ASP A 785 6.74 -35.48 -7.49
N LEU A 786 7.00 -34.35 -6.83
CA LEU A 786 6.12 -33.19 -6.85
C LEU A 786 5.84 -32.68 -8.27
N LEU A 787 6.83 -32.68 -9.16
CA LEU A 787 6.64 -32.23 -10.55
C LEU A 787 5.62 -33.12 -11.27
N THR A 788 5.75 -34.44 -11.15
CA THR A 788 4.77 -35.35 -11.75
C THR A 788 3.38 -35.16 -11.15
N VAL A 789 3.26 -34.97 -9.83
CA VAL A 789 1.97 -34.71 -9.16
C VAL A 789 1.31 -33.42 -9.66
N VAL A 790 2.07 -32.33 -9.81
CA VAL A 790 1.52 -31.05 -10.30
C VAL A 790 1.12 -31.16 -11.79
N CYS A 791 1.93 -31.81 -12.63
CA CYS A 791 1.58 -32.08 -14.02
C CYS A 791 0.28 -32.89 -14.16
N GLU A 792 0.12 -33.95 -13.36
CA GLU A 792 -1.12 -34.74 -13.36
C GLU A 792 -2.31 -33.97 -12.79
N THR A 793 -2.08 -33.05 -11.83
CA THR A 793 -3.12 -32.14 -11.34
C THR A 793 -3.59 -31.20 -12.44
N MET A 794 -2.65 -30.63 -13.21
CA MET A 794 -2.95 -29.82 -14.37
C MET A 794 -3.75 -30.62 -15.41
N ASP A 795 -3.32 -31.83 -15.75
CA ASP A 795 -4.01 -32.70 -16.71
C ASP A 795 -5.41 -33.11 -16.22
N TYR A 796 -5.60 -33.32 -14.90
CA TYR A 796 -6.91 -33.62 -14.32
C TYR A 796 -7.87 -32.44 -14.48
N TYR A 797 -7.42 -31.22 -14.15
CA TYR A 797 -8.24 -30.01 -14.20
C TYR A 797 -8.51 -29.49 -15.62
N MET A 798 -7.80 -30.02 -16.63
CA MET A 798 -8.04 -29.69 -18.03
C MET A 798 -9.11 -30.56 -18.73
N GLN A 799 -9.64 -31.57 -18.04
CA GLN A 799 -10.67 -32.45 -18.60
C GLN A 799 -12.03 -31.73 -18.70
N VAL A 800 -12.72 -31.93 -19.83
CA VAL A 800 -13.92 -31.18 -20.26
C VAL A 800 -15.16 -31.38 -19.36
N ASP A 801 -15.17 -32.39 -18.48
CA ASP A 801 -16.37 -32.81 -17.71
C ASP A 801 -16.29 -32.55 -16.19
N LEU A 802 -15.50 -31.56 -15.74
CA LEU A 802 -15.43 -31.22 -14.31
C LEU A 802 -16.67 -30.43 -13.86
N ALA A 803 -17.15 -30.75 -12.65
CA ALA A 803 -18.30 -30.06 -12.03
C ALA A 803 -17.94 -28.72 -11.36
N GLU A 804 -16.67 -28.31 -11.43
CA GLU A 804 -16.14 -27.09 -10.84
C GLU A 804 -16.43 -25.88 -11.75
N SER A 805 -16.50 -24.68 -11.16
CA SER A 805 -16.62 -23.45 -11.95
C SER A 805 -15.33 -23.15 -12.73
N GLU A 806 -15.47 -22.48 -13.87
CA GLU A 806 -14.33 -22.12 -14.73
C GLU A 806 -13.28 -21.28 -13.98
N ASP A 807 -13.70 -20.33 -13.14
CA ASP A 807 -12.80 -19.48 -12.34
C ASP A 807 -11.88 -20.28 -11.41
N VAL A 808 -12.42 -21.33 -10.78
CA VAL A 808 -11.68 -22.22 -9.87
C VAL A 808 -10.66 -23.04 -10.66
N VAL A 809 -11.08 -23.59 -11.81
CA VAL A 809 -10.19 -24.34 -12.71
C VAL A 809 -9.05 -23.44 -13.20
N VAL A 810 -9.35 -22.22 -13.66
CA VAL A 810 -8.35 -21.25 -14.13
C VAL A 810 -7.34 -20.91 -13.02
N THR A 811 -7.81 -20.75 -11.78
CA THR A 811 -6.94 -20.45 -10.63
C THR A 811 -5.94 -21.57 -10.37
N ILE A 812 -6.37 -22.84 -10.43
CA ILE A 812 -5.48 -23.99 -10.27
C ILE A 812 -4.51 -24.08 -11.44
N LEU A 813 -4.99 -23.94 -12.68
CA LEU A 813 -4.13 -24.01 -13.87
C LEU A 813 -3.07 -22.90 -13.85
N ASN A 814 -3.42 -21.68 -13.44
CA ASN A 814 -2.47 -20.59 -13.27
C ASN A 814 -1.39 -20.95 -12.23
N SER A 815 -1.79 -21.53 -11.09
CA SER A 815 -0.86 -22.00 -10.05
C SER A 815 0.09 -23.08 -10.58
N CYS A 816 -0.43 -24.05 -11.35
CA CYS A 816 0.39 -25.08 -12.01
C CYS A 816 1.40 -24.46 -12.99
N VAL A 817 1.01 -23.47 -13.78
CA VAL A 817 1.91 -22.76 -14.71
C VAL A 817 3.00 -21.99 -13.96
N GLN A 818 2.66 -21.30 -12.87
CA GLN A 818 3.64 -20.63 -11.99
C GLN A 818 4.65 -21.62 -11.41
N PHE A 819 4.19 -22.80 -11.00
CA PHE A 819 5.07 -23.87 -10.52
C PHE A 819 6.00 -24.38 -11.64
N LEU A 820 5.49 -24.61 -12.85
CA LEU A 820 6.32 -25.03 -13.99
C LEU A 820 7.38 -23.98 -14.35
N ASP A 821 7.06 -22.68 -14.27
CA ASP A 821 8.03 -21.60 -14.41
C ASP A 821 9.11 -21.66 -13.33
N ALA A 822 8.73 -21.83 -12.06
CA ALA A 822 9.67 -21.93 -10.95
C ALA A 822 10.61 -23.15 -11.08
N ILE A 823 10.13 -24.27 -11.63
CA ILE A 823 10.90 -25.50 -11.84
C ILE A 823 11.80 -25.43 -13.08
N LEU A 824 11.44 -24.63 -14.09
CA LEU A 824 12.13 -24.58 -15.38
C LEU A 824 13.66 -24.36 -15.26
N PRO A 825 14.18 -23.47 -14.39
CA PRO A 825 15.62 -23.32 -14.18
C PRO A 825 16.31 -24.56 -13.56
N ILE A 826 15.58 -25.40 -12.84
CA ILE A 826 16.10 -26.56 -12.09
C ILE A 826 16.03 -27.83 -12.94
N TYR A 827 14.85 -28.14 -13.53
CA TYR A 827 14.61 -29.36 -14.32
C TYR A 827 14.07 -29.07 -15.72
N PRO A 828 14.81 -28.36 -16.60
CA PRO A 828 14.30 -27.89 -17.88
C PRO A 828 13.83 -29.04 -18.77
N SER A 829 14.60 -30.14 -18.87
CA SER A 829 14.25 -31.27 -19.74
C SER A 829 12.92 -31.95 -19.36
N ARG A 830 12.58 -31.98 -18.07
CA ARG A 830 11.32 -32.59 -17.60
C ARG A 830 10.12 -31.70 -17.89
N VAL A 831 10.27 -30.40 -17.68
CA VAL A 831 9.24 -29.40 -18.02
C VAL A 831 8.97 -29.42 -19.53
N TRP A 832 10.01 -29.34 -20.37
CA TRP A 832 9.84 -29.40 -21.83
C TRP A 832 9.20 -30.70 -22.31
N SER A 833 9.57 -31.85 -21.72
CA SER A 833 8.97 -33.14 -22.05
C SER A 833 7.50 -33.26 -21.63
N TYR A 834 7.08 -32.56 -20.58
CA TYR A 834 5.67 -32.48 -20.21
C TYR A 834 4.92 -31.53 -21.16
N LEU A 835 5.44 -30.33 -21.41
CA LEU A 835 4.80 -29.34 -22.29
C LEU A 835 4.56 -29.88 -23.71
N SER A 836 5.45 -30.75 -24.23
CA SER A 836 5.25 -31.38 -25.55
C SER A 836 4.03 -32.30 -25.64
N ARG A 837 3.51 -32.77 -24.50
CA ARG A 837 2.32 -33.64 -24.41
C ARG A 837 1.14 -32.99 -23.70
N CYS A 838 1.30 -31.76 -23.23
CA CYS A 838 0.29 -31.02 -22.50
C CYS A 838 -0.81 -30.56 -23.47
N GLU A 839 -2.07 -30.85 -23.14
CA GLU A 839 -3.23 -30.50 -23.97
C GLU A 839 -3.40 -28.99 -24.17
N LEU A 840 -2.74 -28.18 -23.34
CA LEU A 840 -2.80 -26.72 -23.39
C LEU A 840 -2.14 -26.18 -24.65
N LEU A 841 -1.12 -26.89 -25.14
CA LEU A 841 -0.29 -26.49 -26.29
C LEU A 841 -0.39 -27.45 -27.48
N SER A 842 -0.94 -28.66 -27.29
CA SER A 842 -0.97 -29.67 -28.35
C SER A 842 -2.03 -29.35 -29.41
N SER A 843 -1.59 -28.85 -30.57
CA SER A 843 -2.43 -28.64 -31.75
C SER A 843 -2.64 -29.91 -32.60
N GLU A 844 -2.01 -31.03 -32.23
CA GLU A 844 -1.91 -32.25 -33.04
C GLU A 844 -2.76 -33.39 -32.50
N SER A 845 -4.10 -33.24 -32.50
CA SER A 845 -5.04 -34.29 -32.97
C SER A 845 -6.49 -33.90 -32.66
N ARG A 846 -7.23 -33.50 -33.70
CA ARG A 846 -8.61 -32.98 -33.70
C ARG A 846 -8.75 -31.64 -32.96
N ALA A 847 -9.04 -30.61 -33.75
CA ALA A 847 -9.32 -29.27 -33.26
C ALA A 847 -10.61 -29.25 -32.42
N ASP A 848 -10.48 -29.48 -31.12
CA ASP A 848 -11.39 -28.97 -30.09
C ASP A 848 -10.55 -27.99 -29.25
N TYR A 849 -10.81 -26.70 -29.43
CA TYR A 849 -10.07 -25.61 -28.80
C TYR A 849 -10.39 -25.59 -27.30
N SER A 850 -9.45 -25.90 -26.41
CA SER A 850 -9.62 -25.65 -24.96
C SER A 850 -9.16 -24.24 -24.57
N GLN A 851 -7.96 -23.81 -25.00
CA GLN A 851 -7.46 -22.45 -24.73
C GLN A 851 -8.30 -21.36 -25.40
N THR A 852 -8.73 -21.55 -26.64
CA THR A 852 -9.50 -20.55 -27.40
C THR A 852 -10.98 -20.53 -27.01
N SER A 853 -11.48 -21.55 -26.32
CA SER A 853 -12.84 -21.55 -25.77
C SER A 853 -12.90 -20.87 -24.40
N LEU A 854 -11.85 -20.99 -23.57
CA LEU A 854 -11.73 -20.32 -22.27
C LEU A 854 -11.40 -18.81 -22.35
N THR A 855 -10.98 -18.30 -23.52
CA THR A 855 -10.71 -16.86 -23.74
C THR A 855 -11.77 -16.14 -24.58
N LEU A 856 -12.85 -16.83 -25.01
CA LEU A 856 -13.90 -16.27 -25.88
C LEU A 856 -15.33 -16.40 -25.34
N GLN A 857 -15.52 -16.58 -24.02
CA GLN A 857 -16.81 -16.34 -23.37
C GLN A 857 -16.74 -15.25 -22.32
#